data_AF-A0A976CIA2-F1
#
_entry.id   AF-A0A976CIA2-F1
#
_cell.length_a   1.000
_cell.length_b   1.000
_cell.length_c   1.000
_cell.angle_alpha   90.00
_cell.angle_beta   90.00
_cell.angle_gamma   90.00
#
_symmetry.space_group_name_H-M   'P 1'
#
loop_
_entity.id
_entity.type
_entity.pdbx_description
1 polymer ?
#
loop_
_entity_poly.entity_id
_entity_poly.type
_entity_poly.pdbx_seq_one_letter_code
_entity_poly.pdbx_strand_id
1 'polypeptide(L)'
;MNPKHLENVPDNRRAVAPYNFVELPEKIVPAEPIPTHNCYHDDRHTGKIKCTLTTSSPLYIRCGMSPTDFAKFGGKSDEDLTDEQKKEKREILAPFFENPANQYPTIPGSSLRGMFRTIIEIVSYSKIDKVSDLQLIYRAFADTTSLGKFYRDRLLQEEGERQYSFLMQAGYMVPTQQGSGWAIKPAKNLVEGASFAKIESSQIKNNLVKSRWYDIKHASKVTVHVEAMTWHSHRGGFIELYYAKAVPTFGHHSKCQGVLVETGGMPGKKKMECVIGLPDDEATLIPIPDYPDSMLQDYKEQLTKEQKKLLCKDGVLKHMHPVFYLMEEGKLVFFGHTMMFRLPYKDSIQNFIPEANYQFIPDYPYNSPTLDLTEAIFGFVRDTKQKENQTQAGRVFVSDAKCKQSSAEDIWLKGDITKPMTSKILASPKPTTFQHYLVQDSAVESELMHYASQPNNETVIRGHKLYWHKGSVEESQIEESNTKKIEEARSQYTDIKPITKNVSFDFTICFENLSAVELGALLWVLYLAASPIYRLSLGMGKPLGMGAVEISSQLSLTNREKRYCHLFQDIGWATGEKNHVDINEVKQDCLQKFEDYILHHTDPKLKRLHDVPRIKSLLGMLQWPGVAENSSRYMEIERKQQPCIGELGIGELGKNGKANEYKKRPVLPTSSQVIKDNQKRNYPGSPPPSSGGGSNRAAWQRPK
;
A
#
# COMPACT_ATOMS: atom_id res chain seq x y z
N MET A 1 25.70 -1.90 0.97
CA MET A 1 24.91 -2.80 0.11
C MET A 1 23.52 -2.85 0.71
N ASN A 2 22.46 -2.77 -0.11
CA ASN A 2 21.10 -2.75 0.42
C ASN A 2 20.77 -4.08 1.13
N PRO A 3 20.00 -4.07 2.24
CA PRO A 3 19.49 -5.30 2.84
C PRO A 3 18.82 -6.20 1.79
N LYS A 4 19.09 -7.51 1.85
CA LYS A 4 18.58 -8.49 0.88
C LYS A 4 17.51 -9.36 1.49
N HIS A 5 16.47 -9.63 0.69
CA HIS A 5 15.39 -10.51 1.10
C HIS A 5 15.84 -11.97 1.05
N LEU A 6 15.28 -12.80 1.92
CA LEU A 6 15.45 -14.24 1.90
C LEU A 6 15.33 -14.81 0.48
N GLU A 7 16.39 -15.44 0.01
CA GLU A 7 16.38 -16.06 -1.33
C GLU A 7 15.34 -17.16 -1.44
N ASN A 8 15.15 -17.93 -0.36
CA ASN A 8 14.25 -19.07 -0.30
C ASN A 8 13.39 -19.02 0.98
N VAL A 9 12.14 -18.58 0.84
CA VAL A 9 11.16 -18.68 1.93
C VAL A 9 10.67 -20.13 2.07
N PRO A 10 10.75 -20.74 3.28
CA PRO A 10 10.26 -22.09 3.55
C PRO A 10 8.77 -22.25 3.22
N ASP A 11 8.36 -23.42 2.71
CA ASP A 11 6.99 -23.67 2.25
C ASP A 11 5.94 -23.42 3.35
N ASN A 12 6.23 -23.78 4.60
CA ASN A 12 5.34 -23.58 5.74
C ASN A 12 5.21 -22.12 6.20
N ARG A 13 6.09 -21.22 5.74
CA ARG A 13 6.07 -19.78 6.04
C ARG A 13 5.85 -18.90 4.81
N ARG A 14 5.55 -19.51 3.66
CA ARG A 14 5.42 -18.82 2.38
C ARG A 14 4.05 -18.19 2.19
N ALA A 15 4.02 -16.88 1.95
CA ALA A 15 2.80 -16.19 1.58
C ALA A 15 2.51 -16.31 0.06
N VAL A 16 1.25 -16.11 -0.30
CA VAL A 16 0.80 -16.00 -1.69
C VAL A 16 0.15 -14.63 -1.87
N ALA A 17 0.40 -13.99 -3.00
CA ALA A 17 -0.23 -12.72 -3.34
C ALA A 17 -0.37 -12.58 -4.87
N PRO A 18 -1.32 -11.79 -5.37
CA PRO A 18 -1.45 -11.51 -6.81
C PRO A 18 -0.37 -10.55 -7.31
N TYR A 19 0.56 -10.15 -6.44
CA TYR A 19 1.66 -9.24 -6.74
C TYR A 19 2.97 -9.75 -6.18
N ASN A 20 4.06 -9.22 -6.72
CA ASN A 20 5.39 -9.31 -6.15
C ASN A 20 6.16 -8.04 -6.49
N PHE A 21 7.46 -8.03 -6.20
CA PHE A 21 8.31 -6.84 -6.31
C PHE A 21 9.50 -7.10 -7.23
N VAL A 22 9.89 -6.06 -7.94
CA VAL A 22 11.22 -5.95 -8.55
C VAL A 22 12.05 -5.04 -7.65
N GLU A 23 13.18 -5.55 -7.17
CA GLU A 23 14.05 -4.85 -6.23
C GLU A 23 14.49 -3.48 -6.78
N LEU A 24 14.71 -2.54 -5.87
CA LEU A 24 15.30 -1.25 -6.23
C LEU A 24 16.77 -1.43 -6.63
N PRO A 25 17.26 -0.62 -7.58
CA PRO A 25 18.65 -0.70 -8.01
C PRO A 25 19.60 -0.33 -6.86
N GLU A 26 20.76 -0.97 -6.78
CA GLU A 26 21.80 -0.61 -5.80
C GLU A 26 22.53 0.68 -6.16
N LYS A 27 22.43 1.10 -7.43
CA LYS A 27 22.99 2.33 -7.98
C LYS A 27 22.08 2.87 -9.08
N ILE A 28 21.99 4.18 -9.16
CA ILE A 28 21.22 4.88 -10.19
C ILE A 28 22.10 5.06 -11.42
N VAL A 29 21.53 4.79 -12.59
CA VAL A 29 22.21 5.05 -13.86
C VAL A 29 21.91 6.50 -14.30
N PRO A 30 22.93 7.35 -14.49
CA PRO A 30 22.74 8.73 -14.94
C PRO A 30 22.12 8.79 -16.34
N ALA A 31 21.30 9.80 -16.62
CA ALA A 31 20.99 10.18 -17.99
C ALA A 31 22.19 10.84 -18.67
N GLU A 32 22.21 10.77 -20.00
CA GLU A 32 23.04 11.65 -20.81
C GLU A 32 22.58 13.11 -20.64
N PRO A 33 23.45 14.11 -20.91
CA PRO A 33 23.07 15.51 -20.79
C PRO A 33 21.79 15.85 -21.56
N ILE A 34 20.81 16.47 -20.88
CA ILE A 34 19.57 16.90 -21.52
C ILE A 34 19.90 18.05 -22.49
N PRO A 35 19.45 17.96 -23.75
CA PRO A 35 19.58 19.08 -24.68
C PRO A 35 18.74 20.29 -24.25
N THR A 36 19.15 21.47 -24.67
CA THR A 36 18.34 22.68 -24.48
C THR A 36 17.00 22.57 -25.22
N HIS A 37 15.94 23.16 -24.66
CA HIS A 37 14.57 23.10 -25.20
C HIS A 37 14.30 24.12 -26.31
N ASN A 38 15.26 25.00 -26.60
CA ASN A 38 15.10 26.12 -27.53
C ASN A 38 15.39 25.75 -28.99
N CYS A 39 15.92 24.56 -29.28
CA CYS A 39 16.21 24.10 -30.63
C CYS A 39 16.11 22.58 -30.78
N TYR A 40 16.07 22.12 -32.02
CA TYR A 40 16.27 20.71 -32.35
C TYR A 40 17.76 20.44 -32.54
N HIS A 41 18.22 19.26 -32.12
CA HIS A 41 19.62 18.87 -32.18
C HIS A 41 19.84 17.75 -33.20
N ASP A 42 20.89 17.86 -34.01
CA ASP A 42 21.15 16.94 -35.14
C ASP A 42 21.59 15.54 -34.67
N ASP A 43 22.19 15.44 -33.48
CA ASP A 43 22.60 14.21 -32.82
C ASP A 43 21.48 13.59 -31.94
N ARG A 44 20.24 14.06 -32.11
CA ARG A 44 19.06 13.62 -31.37
C ARG A 44 17.92 13.24 -32.31
N HIS A 45 16.98 12.47 -31.77
CA HIS A 45 15.84 11.94 -32.51
C HIS A 45 14.55 12.66 -32.12
N THR A 46 13.80 13.06 -33.14
CA THR A 46 12.46 13.62 -33.02
C THR A 46 11.51 12.88 -33.95
N GLY A 47 10.34 12.51 -33.47
CA GLY A 47 9.42 11.70 -34.25
C GLY A 47 8.17 11.26 -33.51
N LYS A 48 7.56 10.21 -34.03
CA LYS A 48 6.33 9.63 -33.52
C LYS A 48 6.38 8.11 -33.62
N ILE A 49 5.72 7.45 -32.68
CA ILE A 49 5.50 6.00 -32.68
C ILE A 49 3.99 5.80 -32.70
N LYS A 50 3.46 5.25 -33.79
CA LYS A 50 2.06 4.84 -33.87
C LYS A 50 1.92 3.47 -33.22
N CYS A 51 0.98 3.33 -32.31
CA CYS A 51 0.79 2.12 -31.53
C CYS A 51 -0.65 1.61 -31.64
N THR A 52 -0.79 0.30 -31.74
CA THR A 52 -2.07 -0.40 -31.56
C THR A 52 -1.94 -1.29 -30.33
N LEU A 53 -2.74 -0.99 -29.30
CA LEU A 53 -2.87 -1.79 -28.09
C LEU A 53 -4.03 -2.75 -28.22
N THR A 54 -3.85 -4.01 -27.82
CA THR A 54 -4.93 -5.00 -27.76
C THR A 54 -5.02 -5.61 -26.36
N THR A 55 -6.24 -5.66 -25.80
CA THR A 55 -6.46 -6.26 -24.47
C THR A 55 -6.32 -7.79 -24.56
N SER A 56 -5.50 -8.40 -23.70
CA SER A 56 -5.38 -9.86 -23.61
C SER A 56 -6.22 -10.44 -22.47
N SER A 57 -6.61 -9.60 -21.52
CA SER A 57 -7.57 -9.88 -20.44
C SER A 57 -8.59 -8.73 -20.37
N PRO A 58 -9.72 -8.87 -19.64
CA PRO A 58 -10.60 -7.74 -19.37
C PRO A 58 -9.85 -6.54 -18.80
N LEU A 59 -10.27 -5.31 -19.11
CA LEU A 59 -9.60 -4.09 -18.69
C LEU A 59 -10.62 -3.12 -18.05
N TYR A 60 -10.21 -2.44 -16.99
CA TYR A 60 -11.01 -1.39 -16.39
C TYR A 60 -10.15 -0.18 -16.01
N ILE A 61 -10.54 0.97 -16.54
CA ILE A 61 -10.02 2.28 -16.21
C ILE A 61 -11.23 3.12 -15.85
N ARG A 62 -11.23 3.68 -14.64
CA ARG A 62 -12.37 4.44 -14.11
C ARG A 62 -12.57 5.74 -14.89
N CYS A 63 -13.83 6.05 -15.21
CA CYS A 63 -14.20 7.35 -15.75
C CYS A 63 -14.02 8.47 -14.71
N GLY A 64 -13.59 9.65 -15.17
CA GLY A 64 -13.56 10.85 -14.34
C GLY A 64 -14.97 11.34 -14.01
N MET A 65 -15.08 12.22 -13.01
CA MET A 65 -16.32 12.94 -12.74
C MET A 65 -16.47 14.11 -13.70
N SER A 66 -17.70 14.40 -14.13
CA SER A 66 -18.00 15.70 -14.75
C SER A 66 -17.75 16.84 -13.75
N PRO A 67 -17.55 18.09 -14.19
CA PRO A 67 -17.41 19.22 -13.26
C PRO A 67 -18.58 19.34 -12.27
N THR A 68 -19.80 19.04 -12.73
CA THR A 68 -21.01 19.02 -11.89
C THR A 68 -20.97 17.91 -10.85
N ASP A 69 -20.53 16.71 -11.22
CA ASP A 69 -20.42 15.58 -10.27
C ASP A 69 -19.27 15.81 -9.30
N PHE A 70 -18.16 16.39 -9.76
CA PHE A 70 -17.04 16.75 -8.92
C PHE A 70 -17.42 17.84 -7.90
N ALA A 71 -18.22 18.84 -8.28
CA ALA A 71 -18.74 19.82 -7.31
C ALA A 71 -19.64 19.16 -6.25
N LYS A 72 -20.39 18.11 -6.62
CA LYS A 72 -21.25 17.37 -5.69
C LYS A 72 -20.48 16.41 -4.78
N PHE A 73 -19.52 15.66 -5.31
CA PHE A 73 -18.90 14.50 -4.65
C PHE A 73 -17.39 14.59 -4.47
N GLY A 74 -16.72 15.54 -5.13
CA GLY A 74 -15.27 15.74 -5.06
C GLY A 74 -14.82 16.01 -3.62
N GLY A 75 -13.77 15.31 -3.19
CA GLY A 75 -13.20 15.43 -1.84
C GLY A 75 -14.06 14.87 -0.71
N LYS A 76 -15.33 14.52 -0.95
CA LYS A 76 -16.22 13.96 0.08
C LYS A 76 -15.94 12.48 0.30
N SER A 77 -15.68 12.11 1.56
CA SER A 77 -15.64 10.70 1.95
C SER A 77 -17.05 10.11 1.87
N ASP A 78 -17.14 8.78 1.78
CA ASP A 78 -18.46 8.14 1.82
C ASP A 78 -19.17 8.39 3.16
N GLU A 79 -18.46 8.76 4.22
CA GLU A 79 -19.07 9.09 5.51
C GLU A 79 -19.79 10.44 5.50
N ASP A 80 -19.45 11.33 4.57
CA ASP A 80 -20.04 12.68 4.42
C ASP A 80 -21.29 12.69 3.52
N LEU A 81 -21.75 11.52 3.06
CA LEU A 81 -22.81 11.36 2.06
C LEU A 81 -23.99 10.56 2.61
N THR A 82 -25.21 10.90 2.17
CA THR A 82 -26.41 10.07 2.40
C THR A 82 -26.31 8.76 1.62
N ASP A 83 -27.15 7.77 1.94
CA ASP A 83 -27.11 6.48 1.25
C ASP A 83 -27.50 6.60 -0.23
N GLU A 84 -28.41 7.53 -0.56
CA GLU A 84 -28.77 7.89 -1.93
C GLU A 84 -27.58 8.52 -2.66
N GLN A 85 -26.90 9.48 -2.04
CA GLN A 85 -25.72 10.14 -2.61
C GLN A 85 -24.56 9.16 -2.81
N LYS A 86 -24.36 8.21 -1.88
CA LYS A 86 -23.38 7.13 -2.05
C LYS A 86 -23.73 6.25 -3.25
N LYS A 87 -25.01 5.98 -3.48
CA LYS A 87 -25.47 5.19 -4.64
C LYS A 87 -25.22 5.94 -5.94
N GLU A 88 -25.64 7.19 -6.03
CA GLU A 88 -25.40 8.07 -7.19
C GLU A 88 -23.89 8.16 -7.51
N LYS A 89 -23.05 8.43 -6.49
CA LYS A 89 -21.58 8.47 -6.64
C LYS A 89 -21.02 7.16 -7.21
N ARG A 90 -21.52 6.00 -6.79
CA ARG A 90 -21.06 4.69 -7.31
C ARG A 90 -21.46 4.50 -8.78
N GLU A 91 -22.69 4.86 -9.14
CA GLU A 91 -23.18 4.74 -10.52
C GLU A 91 -22.40 5.63 -11.48
N ILE A 92 -22.02 6.85 -11.06
CA ILE A 92 -21.18 7.78 -11.81
C ILE A 92 -19.74 7.24 -11.99
N LEU A 93 -19.20 6.58 -10.97
CA LEU A 93 -17.81 6.10 -10.98
C LEU A 93 -17.64 4.73 -11.65
N ALA A 94 -18.71 3.96 -11.81
CA ALA A 94 -18.65 2.60 -12.35
C ALA A 94 -18.23 2.49 -13.83
N PRO A 95 -18.62 3.41 -14.74
CA PRO A 95 -18.26 3.33 -16.16
C PRO A 95 -16.75 3.27 -16.42
N PHE A 96 -16.40 2.62 -17.53
CA PHE A 96 -15.07 2.74 -18.11
C PHE A 96 -14.83 4.18 -18.58
N PHE A 97 -13.58 4.61 -18.65
CA PHE A 97 -13.26 5.93 -19.16
C PHE A 97 -13.71 6.08 -20.62
N GLU A 98 -14.60 7.02 -20.86
CA GLU A 98 -15.15 7.32 -22.18
C GLU A 98 -14.75 8.73 -22.60
N ASN A 99 -14.54 8.93 -23.90
CA ASN A 99 -14.32 10.27 -24.41
C ASN A 99 -15.63 11.05 -24.36
N PRO A 100 -15.67 12.22 -23.67
CA PRO A 100 -16.91 13.00 -23.52
C PRO A 100 -17.58 13.41 -24.84
N ALA A 101 -16.80 13.54 -25.92
CA ALA A 101 -17.31 14.02 -27.21
C ALA A 101 -18.10 12.95 -27.99
N ASN A 102 -17.78 11.68 -27.81
CA ASN A 102 -18.39 10.59 -28.58
C ASN A 102 -18.89 9.41 -27.73
N GLN A 103 -18.63 9.43 -26.41
CA GLN A 103 -18.99 8.38 -25.45
C GLN A 103 -18.38 7.01 -25.77
N TYR A 104 -17.31 6.97 -26.58
CA TYR A 104 -16.60 5.73 -26.86
C TYR A 104 -15.53 5.45 -25.79
N PRO A 105 -15.33 4.18 -25.42
CA PRO A 105 -14.24 3.76 -24.56
C PRO A 105 -12.90 4.31 -25.03
N THR A 106 -12.16 4.90 -24.11
CA THR A 106 -10.90 5.58 -24.38
C THR A 106 -9.92 5.25 -23.25
N ILE A 107 -8.66 5.04 -23.58
CA ILE A 107 -7.61 4.91 -22.57
C ILE A 107 -6.90 6.26 -22.47
N PRO A 108 -6.90 6.93 -21.30
CA PRO A 108 -6.21 8.20 -21.14
C PRO A 108 -4.71 8.06 -21.45
N GLY A 109 -4.15 9.01 -22.21
CA GLY A 109 -2.73 9.07 -22.54
C GLY A 109 -1.85 9.15 -21.28
N SER A 110 -2.36 9.74 -20.20
CA SER A 110 -1.71 9.75 -18.88
C SER A 110 -1.57 8.35 -18.27
N SER A 111 -2.55 7.46 -18.47
CA SER A 111 -2.49 6.06 -18.01
C SER A 111 -1.46 5.26 -18.79
N LEU A 112 -1.41 5.45 -20.11
CA LEU A 112 -0.38 4.86 -20.98
C LEU A 112 1.02 5.38 -20.63
N ARG A 113 1.17 6.70 -20.46
CA ARG A 113 2.44 7.32 -20.04
C ARG A 113 2.91 6.77 -18.70
N GLY A 114 2.02 6.60 -17.72
CA GLY A 114 2.34 6.01 -16.42
C GLY A 114 2.80 4.55 -16.54
N MET A 115 2.16 3.76 -17.41
CA MET A 115 2.55 2.39 -17.69
C MET A 115 3.96 2.32 -18.30
N PHE A 116 4.26 3.11 -19.33
CA PHE A 116 5.61 3.16 -19.93
C PHE A 116 6.66 3.67 -18.95
N ARG A 117 6.37 4.75 -18.21
CA ARG A 117 7.28 5.31 -17.20
C ARG A 117 7.68 4.27 -16.17
N THR A 118 6.73 3.52 -15.63
CA THR A 118 7.01 2.50 -14.60
C THR A 118 7.99 1.43 -15.08
N ILE A 119 7.83 0.95 -16.32
CA ILE A 119 8.74 -0.07 -16.86
C ILE A 119 10.10 0.54 -17.17
N ILE A 120 10.15 1.75 -17.74
CA ILE A 120 11.41 2.48 -18.01
C ILE A 120 12.17 2.74 -16.71
N GLU A 121 11.49 3.15 -15.64
CA GLU A 121 12.07 3.38 -14.32
C GLU A 121 12.81 2.13 -13.83
N ILE A 122 12.19 0.96 -14.00
CA ILE A 122 12.79 -0.31 -13.65
C ILE A 122 13.99 -0.61 -14.58
N VAL A 123 13.79 -0.67 -15.89
CA VAL A 123 14.83 -1.19 -16.81
C VAL A 123 16.03 -0.26 -16.95
N SER A 124 15.85 1.04 -16.70
CA SER A 124 16.90 2.05 -16.79
C SER A 124 17.60 2.33 -15.46
N TYR A 125 17.28 1.58 -14.39
CA TYR A 125 17.87 1.81 -13.06
C TYR A 125 17.68 3.25 -12.57
N SER A 126 16.51 3.82 -12.86
CA SER A 126 16.13 5.15 -12.36
C SER A 126 15.69 5.08 -10.90
N LYS A 127 15.62 6.24 -10.25
CA LYS A 127 15.13 6.35 -8.86
C LYS A 127 13.66 5.95 -8.82
N ILE A 128 13.24 5.35 -7.70
CA ILE A 128 11.81 5.22 -7.43
C ILE A 128 11.24 6.61 -7.12
N ASP A 129 10.20 7.00 -7.84
CA ASP A 129 9.54 8.29 -7.69
C ASP A 129 8.16 8.09 -7.03
N LYS A 130 7.63 9.14 -6.38
CA LYS A 130 6.27 9.16 -5.79
C LYS A 130 6.01 8.16 -4.66
N VAL A 131 6.96 8.02 -3.75
CA VAL A 131 6.73 7.31 -2.49
C VAL A 131 6.18 8.30 -1.46
N SER A 132 5.03 7.96 -0.87
CA SER A 132 4.37 8.81 0.12
C SER A 132 5.23 8.95 1.38
N ASP A 133 5.44 10.19 1.85
CA ASP A 133 6.11 10.47 3.13
C ASP A 133 5.15 10.31 4.32
N LEU A 134 4.57 9.12 4.46
CA LEU A 134 3.60 8.86 5.52
C LEU A 134 4.29 8.18 6.70
N GLN A 135 4.13 8.73 7.90
CA GLN A 135 4.30 7.99 9.13
C GLN A 135 3.11 7.05 9.30
N LEU A 136 3.38 5.75 9.25
CA LEU A 136 2.34 4.75 9.40
C LEU A 136 1.92 4.63 10.87
N ILE A 137 0.65 4.28 11.09
CA ILE A 137 0.10 4.12 12.44
C ILE A 137 -0.39 2.68 12.62
N TYR A 138 -0.05 2.07 13.76
CA TYR A 138 -0.26 0.66 14.01
C TYR A 138 -0.86 0.37 15.40
N ARG A 139 -1.51 -0.79 15.50
CA ARG A 139 -1.90 -1.40 16.77
C ARG A 139 -1.77 -2.91 16.63
N ALA A 140 -0.94 -3.51 17.47
CA ALA A 140 -0.57 -4.93 17.38
C ALA A 140 -0.73 -5.67 18.72
N PHE A 141 -1.70 -5.26 19.54
CA PHE A 141 -1.88 -5.84 20.89
C PHE A 141 -2.03 -7.37 20.91
N ALA A 142 -2.81 -7.94 19.98
CA ALA A 142 -3.08 -9.37 19.89
C ALA A 142 -2.12 -10.13 18.96
N ASP A 143 -1.10 -9.44 18.45
CA ASP A 143 -0.10 -9.99 17.56
C ASP A 143 0.97 -10.77 18.35
N THR A 144 1.33 -11.95 17.86
CA THR A 144 2.31 -12.85 18.48
C THR A 144 3.71 -12.73 17.88
N THR A 145 3.87 -11.93 16.82
CA THR A 145 5.15 -11.70 16.14
C THR A 145 5.94 -10.55 16.78
N SER A 146 7.12 -10.26 16.23
CA SER A 146 7.99 -9.13 16.61
C SER A 146 7.22 -7.81 16.77
N LEU A 147 6.33 -7.46 15.83
CA LEU A 147 5.54 -6.22 15.90
C LEU A 147 4.64 -6.16 17.14
N GLY A 148 4.08 -7.30 17.55
CA GLY A 148 3.24 -7.38 18.73
C GLY A 148 4.02 -7.17 20.01
N LYS A 149 5.23 -7.74 20.09
CA LYS A 149 6.17 -7.50 21.19
C LYS A 149 6.54 -6.01 21.23
N PHE A 150 7.00 -5.45 20.12
CA PHE A 150 7.36 -4.03 20.01
C PHE A 150 6.22 -3.09 20.43
N TYR A 151 4.98 -3.35 19.98
CA TYR A 151 3.82 -2.55 20.40
C TYR A 151 3.55 -2.61 21.91
N ARG A 152 3.69 -3.79 22.52
CA ARG A 152 3.48 -3.97 23.96
C ARG A 152 4.58 -3.29 24.76
N ASP A 153 5.84 -3.48 24.38
CA ASP A 153 7.00 -2.92 25.09
C ASP A 153 6.99 -1.36 25.13
N ARG A 154 6.26 -0.72 24.20
CA ARG A 154 6.05 0.74 24.23
C ARG A 154 4.95 1.22 25.19
N LEU A 155 3.97 0.38 25.46
CA LEU A 155 2.79 0.73 26.29
C LEU A 155 2.85 0.07 27.67
N LEU A 156 3.67 -0.95 27.80
CA LEU A 156 3.82 -1.78 28.98
C LEU A 156 5.30 -1.91 29.30
N GLN A 157 5.62 -1.86 30.57
CA GLN A 157 6.95 -2.20 31.08
C GLN A 157 6.90 -3.61 31.65
N GLU A 158 7.83 -4.46 31.23
CA GLU A 158 7.98 -5.81 31.78
C GLU A 158 8.80 -5.72 33.08
N GLU A 159 8.17 -6.07 34.20
CA GLU A 159 8.79 -6.05 35.53
C GLU A 159 9.31 -7.45 35.94
N GLY A 160 8.87 -8.49 35.22
CA GLY A 160 9.18 -9.90 35.45
C GLY A 160 8.57 -10.76 34.35
N GLU A 161 8.85 -12.06 34.33
CA GLU A 161 8.35 -12.95 33.28
C GLU A 161 6.80 -12.91 33.24
N ARG A 162 6.24 -12.37 32.13
CA ARG A 162 4.79 -12.21 31.91
C ARG A 162 4.09 -11.27 32.93
N GLN A 163 4.85 -10.43 33.62
CA GLN A 163 4.37 -9.43 34.56
C GLN A 163 4.57 -8.03 33.98
N TYR A 164 3.48 -7.30 33.73
CA TYR A 164 3.51 -6.01 33.05
C TYR A 164 2.86 -4.87 33.85
N SER A 165 3.52 -3.72 33.90
CA SER A 165 2.96 -2.44 34.38
C SER A 165 2.56 -1.55 33.19
N PHE A 166 1.61 -0.63 33.39
CA PHE A 166 1.17 0.29 32.33
C PHE A 166 2.01 1.57 32.31
N LEU A 167 2.44 1.99 31.12
CA LEU A 167 3.17 3.25 30.93
C LEU A 167 2.26 4.45 30.61
N MET A 168 1.03 4.19 30.18
CA MET A 168 0.09 5.26 29.84
C MET A 168 -0.43 5.96 31.10
N GLN A 169 -0.62 7.27 30.97
CA GLN A 169 -1.26 8.12 31.96
C GLN A 169 -2.63 8.57 31.48
N ALA A 170 -3.42 9.16 32.39
CA ALA A 170 -4.75 9.67 32.10
C ALA A 170 -4.83 11.18 32.37
N GLY A 171 -5.72 11.86 31.64
CA GLY A 171 -5.92 13.29 31.73
C GLY A 171 -7.16 13.76 30.99
N TYR A 172 -7.20 15.05 30.69
CA TYR A 172 -8.34 15.74 30.12
C TYR A 172 -7.94 16.68 29.00
N MET A 173 -8.69 16.66 27.90
CA MET A 173 -8.49 17.58 26.79
C MET A 173 -8.93 19.01 27.17
N VAL A 174 -8.05 19.99 26.98
CA VAL A 174 -8.34 21.41 27.20
C VAL A 174 -7.91 22.23 25.98
N PRO A 175 -8.67 23.28 25.60
CA PRO A 175 -8.24 24.18 24.54
C PRO A 175 -7.01 24.97 25.00
N THR A 176 -6.10 25.27 24.07
CA THR A 176 -4.99 26.19 24.31
C THR A 176 -5.50 27.63 24.45
N GLN A 177 -4.76 28.48 25.16
CA GLN A 177 -5.12 29.88 25.37
C GLN A 177 -5.18 30.70 24.06
N GLN A 178 -4.56 30.21 22.98
CA GLN A 178 -4.56 30.85 21.65
C GLN A 178 -5.74 30.40 20.75
N GLY A 179 -6.65 29.55 21.26
CA GLY A 179 -7.97 29.32 20.67
C GLY A 179 -8.08 28.27 19.57
N SER A 180 -6.98 27.82 18.94
CA SER A 180 -7.01 26.80 17.87
C SER A 180 -6.41 25.44 18.23
N GLY A 181 -5.46 25.39 19.18
CA GLY A 181 -4.76 24.16 19.56
C GLY A 181 -5.39 23.43 20.77
N TRP A 182 -4.96 22.20 21.01
CA TRP A 182 -5.35 21.38 22.17
C TRP A 182 -4.16 21.08 23.08
N ALA A 183 -4.43 20.91 24.37
CA ALA A 183 -3.48 20.41 25.36
C ALA A 183 -4.14 19.35 26.24
N ILE A 184 -3.33 18.55 26.93
CA ILE A 184 -3.77 17.59 27.92
C ILE A 184 -3.48 18.17 29.30
N LYS A 185 -4.52 18.33 30.11
CA LYS A 185 -4.41 18.57 31.56
C LYS A 185 -4.30 17.21 32.27
N PRO A 186 -3.17 16.90 32.94
CA PRO A 186 -3.02 15.64 33.67
C PRO A 186 -4.12 15.41 34.70
N ALA A 187 -4.46 14.15 34.98
CA ALA A 187 -5.33 13.78 36.07
C ALA A 187 -4.52 13.60 37.37
N LYS A 188 -5.13 13.97 38.50
CA LYS A 188 -4.61 13.66 39.83
C LYS A 188 -4.53 12.15 40.02
N ASN A 189 -3.55 11.71 40.78
CA ASN A 189 -3.44 10.32 41.19
C ASN A 189 -4.63 9.94 42.10
N LEU A 190 -5.31 8.84 41.77
CA LEU A 190 -6.36 8.24 42.61
C LEU A 190 -5.75 7.51 43.82
N VAL A 191 -4.59 6.91 43.59
CA VAL A 191 -3.68 6.30 44.57
C VAL A 191 -2.25 6.56 44.10
N GLU A 192 -1.26 6.40 44.98
CA GLU A 192 0.15 6.59 44.63
C GLU A 192 0.52 5.83 43.34
N GLY A 193 1.08 6.55 42.36
CA GLY A 193 1.50 6.01 41.07
C GLY A 193 0.39 5.79 40.03
N ALA A 194 -0.88 6.11 40.31
CA ALA A 194 -1.99 5.80 39.40
C ALA A 194 -2.96 6.95 39.15
N SER A 195 -2.90 7.55 37.95
CA SER A 195 -3.86 8.57 37.47
C SER A 195 -5.22 7.98 37.04
N PHE A 196 -5.32 6.65 36.97
CA PHE A 196 -6.57 5.93 36.69
C PHE A 196 -6.60 4.58 37.43
N ALA A 197 -7.80 4.05 37.60
CA ALA A 197 -8.05 2.74 38.19
C ALA A 197 -9.07 1.98 37.33
N LYS A 198 -8.96 0.66 37.26
CA LYS A 198 -9.92 -0.18 36.52
C LYS A 198 -11.10 -0.56 37.40
N ILE A 199 -12.30 -0.57 36.83
CA ILE A 199 -13.53 -0.95 37.53
C ILE A 199 -14.29 -2.01 36.73
N GLU A 200 -14.80 -3.05 37.41
CA GLU A 200 -15.59 -4.09 36.79
C GLU A 200 -16.94 -3.56 36.29
N SER A 201 -17.34 -3.95 35.09
CA SER A 201 -18.61 -3.53 34.48
C SER A 201 -19.85 -3.95 35.31
N SER A 202 -19.74 -5.03 36.09
CA SER A 202 -20.77 -5.47 37.05
C SER A 202 -20.97 -4.47 38.20
N GLN A 203 -19.88 -3.89 38.70
CA GLN A 203 -19.90 -2.92 39.81
C GLN A 203 -20.49 -1.57 39.38
N ILE A 204 -20.40 -1.22 38.10
CA ILE A 204 -20.94 0.03 37.56
C ILE A 204 -22.48 0.02 37.52
N LYS A 205 -23.09 -1.10 37.12
CA LYS A 205 -24.53 -1.16 36.82
C LYS A 205 -25.43 -1.07 38.05
N ASN A 206 -24.95 -1.55 39.19
CA ASN A 206 -25.81 -1.79 40.36
C ASN A 206 -25.47 -0.92 41.56
N ASN A 207 -24.25 -0.37 41.64
CA ASN A 207 -23.69 0.08 42.91
C ASN A 207 -23.08 1.50 42.89
N LEU A 208 -23.18 2.23 41.78
CA LEU A 208 -22.45 3.48 41.58
C LEU A 208 -23.37 4.66 41.29
N VAL A 209 -23.31 5.67 42.17
CA VAL A 209 -23.96 6.96 41.95
C VAL A 209 -23.13 7.75 40.93
N LYS A 210 -23.76 8.09 39.81
CA LYS A 210 -23.15 8.82 38.71
C LYS A 210 -23.76 10.22 38.63
N SER A 211 -22.91 11.24 38.50
CA SER A 211 -23.35 12.57 38.07
C SER A 211 -22.71 12.93 36.74
N ARG A 212 -23.38 13.80 35.97
CA ARG A 212 -22.93 14.20 34.63
C ARG A 212 -21.54 14.83 34.68
N TRP A 213 -20.67 14.43 33.76
CA TRP A 213 -19.36 15.07 33.53
C TRP A 213 -19.42 15.89 32.23
N TYR A 214 -19.60 17.22 32.36
CA TYR A 214 -19.72 18.14 31.22
C TYR A 214 -20.74 17.65 30.16
N ASP A 215 -20.62 18.05 28.90
CA ASP A 215 -21.46 17.54 27.81
C ASP A 215 -20.87 16.26 27.16
N ILE A 216 -20.49 15.28 27.99
CA ILE A 216 -19.85 14.03 27.54
C ILE A 216 -20.70 12.85 28.00
N LYS A 217 -21.46 12.26 27.07
CA LYS A 217 -22.46 11.21 27.37
C LYS A 217 -21.90 9.94 28.01
N HIS A 218 -20.65 9.61 27.73
CA HIS A 218 -20.00 8.38 28.17
C HIS A 218 -18.99 8.62 29.30
N ALA A 219 -19.03 9.79 29.93
CA ALA A 219 -18.23 10.13 31.10
C ALA A 219 -19.15 10.55 32.25
N SER A 220 -18.82 10.13 33.47
CA SER A 220 -19.60 10.50 34.65
C SER A 220 -18.70 10.71 35.85
N LYS A 221 -18.95 11.76 36.63
CA LYS A 221 -18.29 11.94 37.93
C LYS A 221 -18.85 10.90 38.90
N VAL A 222 -17.94 10.26 39.62
CA VAL A 222 -18.25 9.16 40.54
C VAL A 222 -17.44 9.31 41.83
N THR A 223 -17.97 8.75 42.91
CA THR A 223 -17.21 8.52 44.15
C THR A 223 -16.98 7.02 44.31
N VAL A 224 -15.73 6.62 44.47
CA VAL A 224 -15.30 5.22 44.56
C VAL A 224 -14.31 5.04 45.69
N HIS A 225 -14.15 3.80 46.15
CA HIS A 225 -12.95 3.38 46.87
C HIS A 225 -11.94 2.87 45.85
N VAL A 226 -10.67 3.26 45.97
CA VAL A 226 -9.61 2.81 45.07
C VAL A 226 -8.60 2.03 45.90
N GLU A 227 -8.44 0.77 45.55
CA GLU A 227 -7.45 -0.13 46.14
C GLU A 227 -6.05 0.28 45.68
N ALA A 228 -5.03 0.00 46.50
CA ALA A 228 -3.64 0.22 46.12
C ALA A 228 -3.26 -0.56 44.86
N MET A 229 -2.25 -0.09 44.14
CA MET A 229 -1.70 -0.78 42.97
C MET A 229 -1.22 -2.19 43.36
N THR A 230 -1.74 -3.21 42.67
CA THR A 230 -1.36 -4.61 42.91
C THR A 230 -1.37 -5.42 41.61
N TRP A 231 -0.81 -6.62 41.67
CA TRP A 231 -0.78 -7.56 40.57
C TRP A 231 -2.14 -8.24 40.40
N HIS A 232 -2.64 -8.24 39.16
CA HIS A 232 -3.88 -8.91 38.81
C HIS A 232 -3.66 -9.92 37.69
N SER A 233 -4.11 -11.15 37.93
CA SER A 233 -4.07 -12.24 36.95
C SER A 233 -5.09 -12.02 35.82
N HIS A 234 -4.62 -12.19 34.58
CA HIS A 234 -5.43 -12.12 33.35
C HIS A 234 -5.19 -13.36 32.49
N ARG A 235 -6.15 -13.65 31.59
CA ARG A 235 -6.10 -14.81 30.67
C ARG A 235 -5.82 -16.15 31.37
N GLY A 236 -6.43 -16.37 32.55
CA GLY A 236 -6.28 -17.61 33.30
C GLY A 236 -4.88 -17.81 33.91
N GLY A 237 -4.22 -16.73 34.33
CA GLY A 237 -2.86 -16.80 34.90
C GLY A 237 -1.74 -16.71 33.88
N PHE A 238 -2.05 -16.54 32.59
CA PHE A 238 -1.02 -16.43 31.57
C PHE A 238 -0.24 -15.10 31.65
N ILE A 239 -0.88 -14.02 32.10
CA ILE A 239 -0.24 -12.70 32.28
C ILE A 239 -0.71 -12.06 33.57
N GLU A 240 0.17 -11.30 34.22
CA GLU A 240 -0.17 -10.44 35.34
C GLU A 240 0.00 -8.98 34.95
N LEU A 241 -0.96 -8.16 35.37
CA LEU A 241 -0.96 -6.72 35.08
C LEU A 241 -1.01 -5.94 36.39
N TYR A 242 -0.08 -5.00 36.57
CA TYR A 242 0.00 -4.14 37.75
C TYR A 242 -0.89 -2.90 37.55
N TYR A 243 -2.00 -2.81 38.30
CA TYR A 243 -2.90 -1.66 38.25
C TYR A 243 -3.77 -1.55 39.51
N ALA A 244 -4.33 -0.36 39.76
CA ALA A 244 -5.28 -0.11 40.84
C ALA A 244 -6.72 -0.48 40.43
N LYS A 245 -7.50 -1.00 41.37
CA LYS A 245 -8.93 -1.29 41.16
C LYS A 245 -9.81 -0.27 41.88
N ALA A 246 -10.84 0.20 41.18
CA ALA A 246 -11.89 1.00 41.77
C ALA A 246 -13.12 0.11 42.03
N VAL A 247 -13.69 0.28 43.22
CA VAL A 247 -14.91 -0.41 43.69
C VAL A 247 -15.90 0.60 44.28
N PRO A 248 -17.19 0.26 44.37
CA PRO A 248 -18.17 1.09 45.07
C PRO A 248 -17.77 1.34 46.53
N THR A 249 -18.20 2.45 47.11
CA THR A 249 -17.77 2.86 48.46
C THR A 249 -18.42 2.07 49.61
N PHE A 250 -19.29 1.09 49.32
CA PHE A 250 -20.03 0.36 50.36
C PHE A 250 -19.07 -0.49 51.20
N GLY A 251 -18.99 -0.24 52.50
CA GLY A 251 -18.09 -0.96 53.42
C GLY A 251 -16.65 -0.44 53.48
N HIS A 252 -16.32 0.67 52.81
CA HIS A 252 -14.97 1.25 52.79
C HIS A 252 -14.94 2.67 53.39
N HIS A 253 -13.92 2.96 54.19
CA HIS A 253 -13.76 4.26 54.86
C HIS A 253 -13.13 5.33 53.96
N SER A 254 -12.20 4.96 53.05
CA SER A 254 -11.58 5.92 52.13
C SER A 254 -12.41 6.09 50.86
N LYS A 255 -12.70 7.34 50.50
CA LYS A 255 -13.49 7.72 49.33
C LYS A 255 -12.67 8.67 48.47
N CYS A 256 -12.60 8.37 47.18
CA CYS A 256 -11.98 9.20 46.17
C CYS A 256 -13.01 9.60 45.12
N GLN A 257 -12.90 10.83 44.61
CA GLN A 257 -13.67 11.27 43.45
C GLN A 257 -12.87 11.06 42.16
N GLY A 258 -13.56 10.68 41.09
CA GLY A 258 -12.98 10.55 39.77
C GLY A 258 -14.04 10.60 38.68
N VAL A 259 -13.62 10.35 37.45
CA VAL A 259 -14.46 10.34 36.26
C VAL A 259 -14.46 8.94 35.67
N LEU A 260 -15.59 8.25 35.77
CA LEU A 260 -15.84 6.99 35.08
C LEU A 260 -15.90 7.27 33.57
N VAL A 261 -15.14 6.51 32.79
CA VAL A 261 -15.13 6.58 31.32
C VAL A 261 -15.62 5.26 30.75
N GLU A 262 -16.77 5.30 30.10
CA GLU A 262 -17.40 4.14 29.48
C GLU A 262 -16.96 4.07 28.01
N THR A 263 -15.90 3.30 27.74
CA THR A 263 -15.18 3.38 26.45
C THR A 263 -15.83 2.59 25.29
N GLY A 264 -17.11 2.22 25.43
CA GLY A 264 -17.87 1.43 24.46
C GLY A 264 -17.36 -0.02 24.28
N GLY A 265 -18.02 -0.82 23.44
CA GLY A 265 -17.59 -2.20 23.11
C GLY A 265 -18.74 -3.17 22.86
N MET A 266 -18.41 -4.43 22.51
CA MET A 266 -19.43 -5.47 22.32
C MET A 266 -20.13 -5.80 23.65
N PRO A 267 -21.47 -5.66 23.74
CA PRO A 267 -22.24 -6.03 24.93
C PRO A 267 -21.91 -7.46 25.38
N GLY A 268 -21.68 -7.64 26.69
CA GLY A 268 -21.40 -8.95 27.29
C GLY A 268 -19.98 -9.49 27.15
N LYS A 269 -19.10 -8.86 26.34
CA LYS A 269 -17.68 -9.28 26.22
C LYS A 269 -16.72 -8.42 27.01
N LYS A 270 -17.06 -7.16 27.24
CA LYS A 270 -16.23 -6.22 28.01
C LYS A 270 -16.47 -6.40 29.50
N LYS A 271 -15.38 -6.52 30.26
CA LYS A 271 -15.41 -6.79 31.70
C LYS A 271 -15.02 -5.59 32.56
N MET A 272 -14.26 -4.64 32.02
CA MET A 272 -13.69 -3.53 32.78
C MET A 272 -13.86 -2.20 32.04
N GLU A 273 -14.12 -1.14 32.81
CA GLU A 273 -13.96 0.27 32.41
C GLU A 273 -12.87 0.92 33.27
N CYS A 274 -12.65 2.23 33.12
CA CYS A 274 -11.68 2.99 33.91
C CYS A 274 -12.35 4.15 34.64
N VAL A 275 -11.89 4.43 35.85
CA VAL A 275 -12.11 5.69 36.57
C VAL A 275 -10.81 6.47 36.48
N ILE A 276 -10.86 7.70 35.99
CA ILE A 276 -9.71 8.62 35.89
C ILE A 276 -9.80 9.61 37.06
N GLY A 277 -8.68 9.95 37.69
CA GLY A 277 -8.66 10.94 38.77
C GLY A 277 -9.09 12.33 38.29
N LEU A 278 -9.57 13.19 39.19
CA LEU A 278 -10.00 14.54 38.82
C LEU A 278 -8.85 15.34 38.17
N PRO A 279 -9.15 16.37 37.34
CA PRO A 279 -8.13 17.21 36.72
C PRO A 279 -7.16 17.78 37.76
N ASP A 280 -5.87 17.76 37.43
CA ASP A 280 -4.85 18.38 38.26
C ASP A 280 -4.62 19.82 37.82
N ASP A 281 -5.10 20.76 38.63
CA ASP A 281 -5.00 22.19 38.34
C ASP A 281 -3.59 22.75 38.60
N GLU A 282 -2.77 22.03 39.38
CA GLU A 282 -1.37 22.39 39.65
C GLU A 282 -0.40 21.78 38.62
N ALA A 283 -0.86 20.80 37.83
CA ALA A 283 -0.02 20.16 36.83
C ALA A 283 0.19 21.05 35.60
N THR A 284 1.40 21.00 35.05
CA THR A 284 1.71 21.67 33.79
C THR A 284 0.91 21.05 32.65
N LEU A 285 0.30 21.91 31.82
CA LEU A 285 -0.40 21.45 30.61
C LEU A 285 0.58 20.85 29.62
N ILE A 286 0.23 19.69 29.07
CA ILE A 286 1.01 19.01 28.04
C ILE A 286 0.48 19.48 26.68
N PRO A 287 1.22 20.32 25.92
CA PRO A 287 0.77 20.77 24.62
C PRO A 287 0.73 19.62 23.62
N ILE A 288 -0.29 19.58 22.77
CA ILE A 288 -0.32 18.68 21.61
C ILE A 288 0.26 19.48 20.43
N PRO A 289 1.36 19.02 19.81
CA PRO A 289 1.97 19.74 18.70
C PRO A 289 1.01 19.86 17.50
N ASP A 290 0.89 21.08 16.96
CA ASP A 290 0.10 21.37 15.76
C ASP A 290 0.93 21.22 14.46
N TYR A 291 2.27 21.21 14.52
CA TYR A 291 3.24 21.14 13.40
C TYR A 291 4.58 20.56 13.88
N PRO A 292 5.42 19.89 13.06
CA PRO A 292 5.28 19.59 11.62
C PRO A 292 4.29 18.49 11.24
N ASP A 293 4.04 17.56 12.15
CA ASP A 293 3.15 16.42 11.94
C ASP A 293 1.95 16.57 12.90
N SER A 294 0.79 16.96 12.37
CA SER A 294 -0.36 17.25 13.22
C SER A 294 -0.91 15.97 13.84
N MET A 295 -0.42 15.60 15.03
CA MET A 295 -0.87 14.47 15.84
C MET A 295 -2.41 14.43 15.98
N LEU A 296 -3.06 15.60 15.95
CA LEU A 296 -4.52 15.76 15.92
C LEU A 296 -5.16 15.16 14.66
N GLN A 297 -4.56 15.36 13.49
CA GLN A 297 -5.02 14.78 12.23
C GLN A 297 -4.87 13.27 12.26
N ASP A 298 -3.69 12.78 12.66
CA ASP A 298 -3.43 11.35 12.85
C ASP A 298 -4.49 10.73 13.74
N TYR A 299 -4.78 11.37 14.88
CA TYR A 299 -5.81 10.90 15.80
C TYR A 299 -7.19 10.80 15.14
N LYS A 300 -7.61 11.84 14.40
CA LYS A 300 -8.92 11.90 13.72
C LYS A 300 -9.04 10.82 12.64
N GLU A 301 -8.00 10.60 11.85
CA GLU A 301 -7.97 9.59 10.79
C GLU A 301 -8.07 8.15 11.32
N GLN A 302 -7.64 7.94 12.56
CA GLN A 302 -7.69 6.63 13.21
C GLN A 302 -9.05 6.29 13.84
N LEU A 303 -9.97 7.25 13.94
CA LEU A 303 -11.27 7.05 14.58
C LEU A 303 -12.08 5.99 13.81
N THR A 304 -12.33 4.87 14.49
CA THR A 304 -13.22 3.82 13.96
C THR A 304 -14.66 4.32 13.88
N LYS A 305 -15.48 3.69 13.03
CA LYS A 305 -16.92 3.99 12.91
C LYS A 305 -17.63 3.94 14.27
N GLU A 306 -17.31 2.96 15.11
CA GLU A 306 -17.89 2.84 16.45
C GLU A 306 -17.43 3.95 17.40
N GLN A 307 -16.15 4.36 17.33
CA GLN A 307 -15.67 5.52 18.09
C GLN A 307 -16.32 6.82 17.61
N LYS A 308 -16.51 7.01 16.29
CA LYS A 308 -17.21 8.20 15.77
C LYS A 308 -18.66 8.25 16.23
N LYS A 309 -19.36 7.11 16.33
CA LYS A 309 -20.71 7.04 16.92
C LYS A 309 -20.73 7.44 18.40
N LEU A 310 -19.72 7.02 19.17
CA LEU A 310 -19.63 7.29 20.61
C LEU A 310 -19.15 8.71 20.93
N LEU A 311 -18.16 9.22 20.17
CA LEU A 311 -17.39 10.42 20.47
C LEU A 311 -17.73 11.62 19.56
N CYS A 312 -18.40 11.38 18.43
CA CYS A 312 -18.54 12.27 17.27
C CYS A 312 -17.29 12.31 16.36
N LYS A 313 -17.34 13.13 15.29
CA LYS A 313 -16.29 13.22 14.26
C LYS A 313 -14.92 13.69 14.77
N ASP A 314 -14.92 14.53 15.81
CA ASP A 314 -13.70 15.08 16.41
C ASP A 314 -13.15 14.22 17.56
N GLY A 315 -13.75 13.06 17.83
CA GLY A 315 -13.27 12.13 18.85
C GLY A 315 -13.23 12.75 20.25
N VAL A 316 -12.08 12.64 20.92
CA VAL A 316 -11.86 13.19 22.27
C VAL A 316 -11.62 14.70 22.27
N LEU A 317 -11.55 15.39 21.13
CA LEU A 317 -11.22 16.82 21.05
C LEU A 317 -12.39 17.71 21.48
N LYS A 318 -12.72 17.65 22.78
CA LYS A 318 -13.78 18.40 23.47
C LYS A 318 -13.25 18.83 24.84
N HIS A 319 -13.66 20.01 25.30
CA HIS A 319 -13.25 20.50 26.61
C HIS A 319 -13.61 19.49 27.71
N MET A 320 -12.62 19.15 28.54
CA MET A 320 -12.69 18.18 29.65
C MET A 320 -13.00 16.75 29.23
N HIS A 321 -12.77 16.39 27.96
CA HIS A 321 -12.88 15.01 27.54
C HIS A 321 -11.78 14.16 28.16
N PRO A 322 -12.12 13.04 28.82
CA PRO A 322 -11.11 12.13 29.36
C PRO A 322 -10.29 11.46 28.25
N VAL A 323 -8.99 11.30 28.48
CA VAL A 323 -8.01 10.82 27.50
C VAL A 323 -6.92 10.00 28.20
N PHE A 324 -6.44 8.97 27.52
CA PHE A 324 -5.17 8.29 27.85
C PHE A 324 -4.06 8.80 26.95
N TYR A 325 -2.86 8.95 27.49
CA TYR A 325 -1.69 9.42 26.73
C TYR A 325 -0.42 8.70 27.16
N LEU A 326 0.57 8.69 26.29
CA LEU A 326 1.89 8.11 26.52
C LEU A 326 2.94 9.22 26.45
N MET A 327 3.82 9.25 27.44
CA MET A 327 4.99 10.13 27.47
C MET A 327 6.26 9.27 27.33
N GLU A 328 7.19 9.70 26.49
CA GLU A 328 8.56 9.13 26.39
C GLU A 328 9.53 10.32 26.49
N GLU A 329 10.55 10.23 27.36
CA GLU A 329 11.59 11.27 27.52
C GLU A 329 11.03 12.70 27.72
N GLY A 330 9.93 12.82 28.47
CA GLY A 330 9.27 14.10 28.75
C GLY A 330 8.44 14.67 27.58
N LYS A 331 8.31 13.95 26.47
CA LYS A 331 7.52 14.36 25.30
C LYS A 331 6.28 13.51 25.13
N LEU A 332 5.19 14.14 24.68
CA LEU A 332 3.97 13.44 24.31
C LEU A 332 4.22 12.60 23.04
N VAL A 333 4.04 11.29 23.16
CA VAL A 333 4.15 10.37 22.02
C VAL A 333 2.85 10.33 21.24
N PHE A 334 1.74 10.04 21.93
CA PHE A 334 0.41 9.98 21.34
C PHE A 334 -0.67 9.90 22.43
N PHE A 335 -1.93 10.01 22.02
CA PHE A 335 -3.08 9.94 22.92
C PHE A 335 -4.28 9.25 22.27
N GLY A 336 -5.24 8.82 23.10
CA GLY A 336 -6.46 8.20 22.62
C GLY A 336 -7.53 8.00 23.67
N HIS A 337 -8.71 7.60 23.19
CA HIS A 337 -9.88 7.35 24.04
C HIS A 337 -9.73 6.12 24.94
N THR A 338 -8.92 5.12 24.54
CA THR A 338 -8.72 3.86 25.27
C THR A 338 -7.24 3.58 25.45
N MET A 339 -6.83 3.02 26.59
CA MET A 339 -5.43 2.70 26.94
C MET A 339 -4.57 2.09 25.83
N MET A 340 -5.10 1.10 25.09
CA MET A 340 -4.36 0.44 24.00
C MET A 340 -4.67 1.13 22.66
N PHE A 341 -4.36 2.41 22.55
CA PHE A 341 -4.54 3.19 21.32
C PHE A 341 -3.48 2.84 20.27
N ARG A 342 -3.72 3.25 19.03
CA ARG A 342 -2.79 3.09 17.92
C ARG A 342 -1.63 4.08 18.08
N LEU A 343 -0.42 3.66 17.72
CA LEU A 343 0.80 4.47 17.81
C LEU A 343 1.34 4.78 16.42
N PRO A 344 1.89 5.97 16.18
CA PRO A 344 2.71 6.22 15.00
C PRO A 344 4.04 5.45 15.10
N TYR A 345 4.55 4.97 13.97
CA TYR A 345 5.96 4.57 13.85
C TYR A 345 6.85 5.81 13.91
N LYS A 346 8.12 5.63 14.33
CA LYS A 346 9.08 6.73 14.42
C LYS A 346 9.53 7.22 13.04
N ASP A 347 9.71 6.27 12.11
CA ASP A 347 10.16 6.53 10.74
C ASP A 347 9.01 6.56 9.74
N SER A 348 9.12 7.43 8.74
CA SER A 348 8.21 7.44 7.59
C SER A 348 8.58 6.37 6.58
N ILE A 349 7.68 6.09 5.63
CA ILE A 349 7.97 5.13 4.54
C ILE A 349 9.18 5.56 3.70
N GLN A 350 9.41 6.87 3.52
CA GLN A 350 10.54 7.37 2.73
C GLN A 350 11.88 6.95 3.33
N ASN A 351 12.01 6.91 4.67
CA ASN A 351 13.23 6.47 5.34
C ASN A 351 13.63 5.01 5.00
N PHE A 352 12.67 4.19 4.56
CA PHE A 352 12.91 2.80 4.15
C PHE A 352 13.29 2.67 2.66
N ILE A 353 13.40 3.76 1.91
CA ILE A 353 14.00 3.75 0.57
C ILE A 353 15.51 3.58 0.74
N PRO A 354 16.18 2.73 -0.06
CA PRO A 354 17.63 2.62 -0.02
C PRO A 354 18.31 3.97 -0.32
N GLU A 355 19.40 4.30 0.39
CA GLU A 355 20.15 5.57 0.25
C GLU A 355 20.42 5.99 -1.21
N ALA A 356 20.83 5.06 -2.07
CA ALA A 356 21.09 5.35 -3.48
C ALA A 356 19.84 5.77 -4.28
N ASN A 357 18.64 5.49 -3.79
CA ASN A 357 17.36 5.71 -4.48
C ASN A 357 16.58 6.90 -3.93
N TYR A 358 17.10 7.64 -2.95
CA TYR A 358 16.39 8.79 -2.42
C TYR A 358 16.23 9.88 -3.47
N GLN A 359 15.06 10.50 -3.45
CA GLN A 359 14.86 11.81 -4.04
C GLN A 359 15.45 12.84 -3.07
N PHE A 360 16.39 13.66 -3.56
CA PHE A 360 17.09 14.77 -2.90
C PHE A 360 16.56 15.19 -1.50
N ILE A 361 17.40 15.10 -0.47
CA ILE A 361 17.17 15.71 0.86
C ILE A 361 18.18 16.86 1.02
N PRO A 362 17.74 18.11 1.28
CA PRO A 362 18.61 19.29 1.34
C PRO A 362 19.83 19.17 2.27
N ASP A 363 19.74 18.34 3.32
CA ASP A 363 20.73 18.23 4.39
C ASP A 363 21.51 16.90 4.40
N TYR A 364 21.40 16.06 3.37
CA TYR A 364 22.11 14.77 3.32
C TYR A 364 23.47 14.89 2.61
N PRO A 365 24.58 14.40 3.20
CA PRO A 365 25.94 14.61 2.70
C PRO A 365 26.28 13.83 1.41
N TYR A 366 25.40 12.96 0.93
CA TYR A 366 25.55 12.17 -0.31
C TYR A 366 24.52 12.56 -1.38
N ASN A 367 24.27 13.86 -1.51
CA ASN A 367 23.49 14.44 -2.60
C ASN A 367 24.16 14.13 -3.95
N SER A 368 23.61 13.19 -4.71
CA SER A 368 23.89 13.12 -6.15
C SER A 368 22.68 13.69 -6.90
N PRO A 369 22.76 14.93 -7.44
CA PRO A 369 21.73 15.53 -8.30
C PRO A 369 21.69 14.85 -9.68
N THR A 370 21.97 13.55 -9.73
CA THR A 370 22.05 12.81 -10.97
C THR A 370 20.64 12.63 -11.48
N LEU A 371 20.33 13.43 -12.50
CA LEU A 371 19.22 13.17 -13.39
C LEU A 371 19.31 11.73 -13.91
N ASP A 372 18.22 10.98 -13.79
CA ASP A 372 18.13 9.64 -14.37
C ASP A 372 17.38 9.63 -15.71
N LEU A 373 17.44 8.51 -16.44
CA LEU A 373 16.81 8.39 -17.77
C LEU A 373 15.30 8.65 -17.72
N THR A 374 14.63 8.22 -16.66
CA THR A 374 13.18 8.37 -16.53
C THR A 374 12.78 9.84 -16.35
N GLU A 375 13.52 10.57 -15.52
CA GLU A 375 13.42 12.01 -15.34
C GLU A 375 13.74 12.76 -16.64
N ALA A 376 14.78 12.35 -17.37
CA ALA A 376 15.17 12.97 -18.64
C ALA A 376 14.11 12.82 -19.73
N ILE A 377 13.48 11.64 -19.84
CA ILE A 377 12.49 11.32 -20.87
C ILE A 377 11.14 11.98 -20.55
N PHE A 378 10.68 11.83 -19.30
CA PHE A 378 9.31 12.17 -18.92
C PHE A 378 9.17 13.49 -18.15
N GLY A 379 10.28 14.11 -17.74
CA GLY A 379 10.29 15.33 -16.94
C GLY A 379 10.05 15.08 -15.45
N PHE A 380 10.23 16.14 -14.67
CA PHE A 380 10.04 16.16 -13.21
C PHE A 380 9.76 17.57 -12.68
N VAL A 381 9.21 17.62 -11.47
CA VAL A 381 9.06 18.82 -10.64
C VAL A 381 9.52 18.43 -9.24
N ARG A 382 10.48 19.14 -8.65
CA ARG A 382 10.95 18.86 -7.29
C ARG A 382 9.99 19.51 -6.29
N ASP A 383 9.62 18.78 -5.24
CA ASP A 383 8.72 19.31 -4.20
C ASP A 383 9.43 20.35 -3.31
N THR A 384 10.73 20.16 -3.04
CA THR A 384 11.55 21.13 -2.33
C THR A 384 12.14 22.16 -3.29
N LYS A 385 12.08 23.44 -2.91
CA LYS A 385 12.63 24.54 -3.71
C LYS A 385 14.17 24.46 -3.77
N GLN A 386 14.72 24.43 -4.97
CA GLN A 386 16.15 24.37 -5.26
C GLN A 386 16.56 25.53 -6.18
N LYS A 387 17.84 25.90 -6.16
CA LYS A 387 18.39 26.98 -7.01
C LYS A 387 18.49 26.57 -8.48
N GLU A 388 18.84 25.31 -8.74
CA GLU A 388 19.01 24.71 -10.06
C GLU A 388 18.24 23.39 -10.11
N ASN A 389 17.93 22.89 -11.32
CA ASN A 389 17.20 21.63 -11.51
C ASN A 389 15.87 21.54 -10.72
N GLN A 390 15.15 22.65 -10.59
CA GLN A 390 13.85 22.70 -9.92
C GLN A 390 12.76 21.95 -10.70
N THR A 391 12.71 22.15 -12.02
CA THR A 391 11.73 21.55 -12.91
C THR A 391 12.35 21.23 -14.27
N GLN A 392 11.77 20.25 -14.94
CA GLN A 392 12.11 19.89 -16.31
C GLN A 392 10.86 19.37 -17.02
N ALA A 393 10.50 19.98 -18.15
CA ALA A 393 9.44 19.47 -19.01
C ALA A 393 9.85 18.13 -19.64
N GLY A 394 8.90 17.20 -19.73
CA GLY A 394 9.10 15.93 -20.42
C GLY A 394 9.18 16.11 -21.93
N ARG A 395 9.90 15.20 -22.59
CA ARG A 395 10.11 15.19 -24.06
C ARG A 395 9.30 14.09 -24.75
N VAL A 396 8.40 13.42 -24.03
CA VAL A 396 7.51 12.37 -24.51
C VAL A 396 6.07 12.69 -24.18
N PHE A 397 5.23 12.63 -25.20
CA PHE A 397 3.80 12.93 -25.15
C PHE A 397 3.03 11.73 -25.66
N VAL A 398 2.04 11.27 -24.90
CA VAL A 398 1.24 10.09 -25.26
C VAL A 398 -0.20 10.54 -25.45
N SER A 399 -0.76 10.33 -26.64
CA SER A 399 -2.16 10.63 -26.91
C SER A 399 -3.10 9.68 -26.18
N ASP A 400 -4.35 10.08 -26.02
CA ASP A 400 -5.41 9.15 -25.64
C ASP A 400 -5.53 8.03 -26.70
N ALA A 401 -5.80 6.81 -26.22
CA ALA A 401 -6.02 5.66 -27.08
C ALA A 401 -7.50 5.53 -27.43
N LYS A 402 -7.79 5.58 -28.72
CA LYS A 402 -9.15 5.53 -29.25
C LYS A 402 -9.52 4.09 -29.59
N CYS A 403 -10.66 3.63 -29.10
CA CYS A 403 -11.18 2.30 -29.43
C CYS A 403 -11.37 2.16 -30.95
N LYS A 404 -10.99 1.01 -31.50
CA LYS A 404 -11.16 0.69 -32.93
C LYS A 404 -12.50 0.01 -33.22
N GLN A 405 -13.08 -0.66 -32.23
CA GLN A 405 -14.36 -1.33 -32.36
C GLN A 405 -15.51 -0.33 -32.37
N SER A 406 -16.49 -0.59 -33.22
CA SER A 406 -17.71 0.21 -33.37
C SER A 406 -18.96 -0.48 -32.80
N SER A 407 -18.92 -1.79 -32.56
CA SER A 407 -20.03 -2.57 -32.00
C SER A 407 -19.89 -2.69 -30.47
N ALA A 408 -20.97 -2.42 -29.73
CA ALA A 408 -20.99 -2.51 -28.27
C ALA A 408 -20.83 -3.96 -27.76
N GLU A 409 -21.32 -4.95 -28.52
CA GLU A 409 -21.24 -6.38 -28.15
C GLU A 409 -19.79 -6.90 -28.09
N ASP A 410 -18.89 -6.28 -28.86
CA ASP A 410 -17.48 -6.68 -28.96
C ASP A 410 -16.58 -5.98 -27.93
N ILE A 411 -17.13 -5.05 -27.14
CA ILE A 411 -16.34 -4.18 -26.26
C ILE A 411 -16.53 -4.52 -24.78
N TRP A 412 -17.77 -4.69 -24.33
CA TRP A 412 -18.07 -4.79 -22.91
C TRP A 412 -17.98 -6.23 -22.40
N LEU A 413 -17.47 -6.43 -21.19
CA LEU A 413 -17.44 -7.77 -20.59
C LEU A 413 -18.84 -8.34 -20.35
N LYS A 414 -19.80 -7.47 -20.01
CA LYS A 414 -21.23 -7.79 -19.97
C LYS A 414 -21.93 -7.07 -21.11
N GLY A 415 -22.78 -7.76 -21.85
CA GLY A 415 -23.53 -7.19 -22.99
C GLY A 415 -24.54 -6.09 -22.61
N ASP A 416 -24.91 -5.98 -21.33
CA ASP A 416 -25.72 -4.86 -20.83
C ASP A 416 -24.82 -3.68 -20.45
N ILE A 417 -24.68 -2.72 -21.38
CA ILE A 417 -23.92 -1.48 -21.20
C ILE A 417 -24.43 -0.62 -20.03
N THR A 418 -25.69 -0.80 -19.62
CA THR A 418 -26.33 0.05 -18.62
C THR A 418 -26.04 -0.42 -17.20
N LYS A 419 -25.84 -1.73 -16.98
CA LYS A 419 -25.74 -2.30 -15.63
C LYS A 419 -24.29 -2.59 -15.19
N PRO A 420 -23.79 -1.94 -14.13
CA PRO A 420 -22.47 -2.26 -13.60
C PRO A 420 -22.46 -3.63 -12.89
N MET A 421 -21.28 -4.24 -12.82
CA MET A 421 -21.01 -5.41 -11.99
C MET A 421 -20.29 -5.01 -10.70
N THR A 422 -20.49 -5.74 -9.61
CA THR A 422 -19.76 -5.53 -8.36
C THR A 422 -18.48 -6.37 -8.36
N SER A 423 -17.31 -5.74 -8.38
CA SER A 423 -16.04 -6.48 -8.34
C SER A 423 -15.81 -7.09 -6.96
N LYS A 424 -15.03 -8.18 -6.88
CA LYS A 424 -14.40 -8.58 -5.61
C LYS A 424 -13.59 -7.42 -5.03
N ILE A 425 -13.40 -7.43 -3.71
CA ILE A 425 -12.79 -6.32 -2.96
C ILE A 425 -11.39 -5.99 -3.53
N LEU A 426 -11.15 -4.72 -3.83
CA LEU A 426 -9.84 -4.21 -4.28
C LEU A 426 -9.23 -3.36 -3.15
N ALA A 427 -8.76 -4.04 -2.09
CA ALA A 427 -8.26 -3.37 -0.90
C ALA A 427 -6.81 -2.87 -1.04
N SER A 428 -6.53 -1.74 -0.40
CA SER A 428 -5.17 -1.23 -0.19
C SER A 428 -4.42 -2.01 0.90
N PRO A 429 -3.07 -2.06 0.86
CA PRO A 429 -2.29 -2.68 1.93
C PRO A 429 -2.57 -2.02 3.28
N LYS A 430 -2.47 -2.82 4.35
CA LYS A 430 -2.54 -2.31 5.73
C LYS A 430 -1.12 -2.16 6.29
N PRO A 431 -0.86 -1.18 7.17
CA PRO A 431 0.45 -1.01 7.83
C PRO A 431 0.94 -2.27 8.56
N THR A 432 0.00 -3.14 8.94
CA THR A 432 0.29 -4.41 9.58
C THR A 432 0.74 -5.50 8.62
N THR A 433 0.73 -5.33 7.30
CA THR A 433 1.21 -6.34 6.31
C THR A 433 2.67 -6.06 5.93
N PHE A 434 3.49 -5.62 6.88
CA PHE A 434 4.87 -5.17 6.66
C PHE A 434 5.76 -6.26 6.02
N GLN A 435 5.52 -7.54 6.34
CA GLN A 435 6.38 -8.65 5.92
C GLN A 435 6.28 -8.98 4.42
N HIS A 436 5.32 -8.37 3.71
CA HIS A 436 5.26 -8.41 2.24
C HIS A 436 6.00 -7.23 1.60
N TYR A 437 6.12 -6.09 2.28
CA TYR A 437 6.54 -4.81 1.70
C TYR A 437 7.95 -4.40 2.13
N LEU A 438 8.45 -4.94 3.25
CA LEU A 438 9.82 -4.77 3.72
C LEU A 438 10.65 -6.02 3.40
N VAL A 439 11.95 -5.81 3.19
CA VAL A 439 12.94 -6.88 3.13
C VAL A 439 12.92 -7.68 4.45
N GLN A 440 13.00 -9.00 4.34
CA GLN A 440 13.00 -9.92 5.47
C GLN A 440 14.20 -10.84 5.25
N ASP A 441 15.11 -10.88 6.21
CA ASP A 441 16.28 -11.76 6.26
C ASP A 441 15.99 -13.07 7.00
N SER A 442 14.90 -13.12 7.77
CA SER A 442 14.39 -14.31 8.45
C SER A 442 12.90 -14.53 8.16
N ALA A 443 12.50 -15.80 8.20
CA ALA A 443 11.10 -16.19 8.11
C ALA A 443 10.53 -16.50 9.50
N VAL A 444 11.28 -16.38 10.59
CA VAL A 444 10.84 -16.69 11.97
C VAL A 444 9.93 -15.56 12.50
N GLU A 445 8.78 -15.88 13.11
CA GLU A 445 7.78 -14.87 13.56
C GLU A 445 8.34 -13.80 14.51
N SER A 446 9.25 -14.18 15.41
CA SER A 446 9.88 -13.28 16.38
C SER A 446 10.96 -12.39 15.78
N GLU A 447 11.39 -12.65 14.54
CA GLU A 447 12.52 -11.98 13.87
C GLU A 447 12.06 -11.16 12.66
N LEU A 448 10.75 -11.09 12.37
CA LEU A 448 10.26 -10.36 11.21
C LEU A 448 10.52 -8.85 11.35
N MET A 449 11.10 -8.24 10.32
CA MET A 449 11.37 -6.81 10.27
C MET A 449 10.09 -6.01 9.98
N HIS A 450 9.84 -4.92 10.70
CA HIS A 450 8.66 -4.07 10.54
C HIS A 450 9.05 -2.59 10.44
N TYR A 451 8.07 -1.67 10.32
CA TYR A 451 8.33 -0.22 10.20
C TYR A 451 8.88 0.46 11.47
N ALA A 452 9.34 -0.34 12.44
CA ALA A 452 10.08 0.16 13.61
C ALA A 452 11.49 -0.44 13.70
N SER A 453 11.84 -1.33 12.76
CA SER A 453 13.21 -1.74 12.49
C SER A 453 13.98 -0.56 11.89
N GLN A 454 15.29 -0.53 12.09
CA GLN A 454 16.17 0.54 11.61
C GLN A 454 16.19 0.57 10.06
N PRO A 455 15.75 1.66 9.43
CA PRO A 455 15.79 1.78 7.99
C PRO A 455 17.23 1.73 7.46
N ASN A 456 17.43 1.19 6.26
CA ASN A 456 18.73 1.04 5.57
C ASN A 456 19.75 0.09 6.24
N ASN A 457 19.69 -0.11 7.55
CA ASN A 457 20.52 -1.05 8.31
C ASN A 457 19.87 -2.44 8.41
N GLU A 458 18.67 -2.52 9.00
CA GLU A 458 17.97 -3.78 9.22
C GLU A 458 17.04 -4.14 8.05
N THR A 459 16.36 -3.15 7.46
CA THR A 459 15.43 -3.39 6.36
C THR A 459 15.19 -2.16 5.47
N VAL A 460 14.67 -2.42 4.27
CA VAL A 460 14.25 -1.43 3.26
C VAL A 460 12.99 -1.92 2.56
N ILE A 461 12.31 -1.05 1.79
CA ILE A 461 11.19 -1.46 0.95
C ILE A 461 11.62 -2.46 -0.13
N ARG A 462 10.76 -3.42 -0.48
CA ARG A 462 11.06 -4.48 -1.47
C ARG A 462 11.18 -3.99 -2.93
N GLY A 463 10.73 -2.78 -3.23
CA GLY A 463 10.86 -2.14 -4.55
C GLY A 463 9.56 -1.96 -5.33
N HIS A 464 9.62 -2.04 -6.67
CA HIS A 464 8.47 -1.76 -7.53
C HIS A 464 7.46 -2.90 -7.48
N LYS A 465 6.27 -2.63 -6.95
CA LYS A 465 5.17 -3.60 -6.88
C LYS A 465 4.55 -3.81 -8.27
N LEU A 466 4.59 -5.04 -8.76
CA LEU A 466 3.95 -5.47 -10.00
C LEU A 466 2.96 -6.60 -9.72
N TYR A 467 1.99 -6.79 -10.61
CA TYR A 467 0.99 -7.86 -10.49
C TYR A 467 1.31 -8.99 -11.45
N TRP A 468 1.12 -10.22 -11.01
CA TRP A 468 1.23 -11.39 -11.88
C TRP A 468 0.07 -11.39 -12.87
N HIS A 469 0.36 -11.67 -14.14
CA HIS A 469 -0.67 -12.03 -15.10
C HIS A 469 -1.27 -13.40 -14.76
N LYS A 470 -2.53 -13.60 -15.16
CA LYS A 470 -3.32 -14.80 -14.83
C LYS A 470 -3.85 -15.55 -16.06
N GLY A 471 -3.48 -15.15 -17.26
CA GLY A 471 -3.99 -15.75 -18.50
C GLY A 471 -5.48 -15.47 -18.71
N SER A 472 -6.26 -16.52 -18.98
CA SER A 472 -7.72 -16.39 -19.09
C SER A 472 -8.32 -16.09 -17.72
N VAL A 473 -9.05 -14.99 -17.63
CA VAL A 473 -9.77 -14.59 -16.41
C VAL A 473 -11.25 -14.63 -16.70
N GLU A 474 -11.97 -15.47 -15.98
CA GLU A 474 -13.40 -15.63 -16.08
C GLU A 474 -14.14 -14.57 -15.26
N GLU A 475 -15.39 -14.28 -15.63
CA GLU A 475 -16.23 -13.29 -14.95
C GLU A 475 -16.39 -13.58 -13.45
N SER A 476 -16.55 -14.85 -13.08
CA SER A 476 -16.67 -15.29 -11.68
C SER A 476 -15.41 -15.06 -10.83
N GLN A 477 -14.26 -14.88 -11.47
CA GLN A 477 -13.02 -14.50 -10.79
C GLN A 477 -12.98 -13.00 -10.48
N ILE A 478 -13.75 -12.18 -11.22
CA ILE A 478 -13.83 -10.72 -11.09
C ILE A 478 -15.03 -10.30 -10.23
N GLU A 479 -16.22 -10.87 -10.45
CA GLU A 479 -17.46 -10.48 -9.79
C GLU A 479 -17.60 -11.07 -8.38
N GLU A 480 -18.16 -10.30 -7.45
CA GLU A 480 -18.83 -10.84 -6.28
C GLU A 480 -20.32 -10.95 -6.58
N SER A 481 -20.85 -12.17 -6.60
CA SER A 481 -22.27 -12.44 -6.84
C SER A 481 -23.07 -12.63 -5.55
N ASN A 482 -22.41 -12.71 -4.39
CA ASN A 482 -23.09 -12.88 -3.11
C ASN A 482 -23.65 -11.54 -2.60
N THR A 483 -24.93 -11.30 -2.84
CA THR A 483 -25.65 -10.07 -2.44
C THR A 483 -25.55 -9.80 -0.95
N LYS A 484 -25.68 -10.84 -0.11
CA LYS A 484 -25.56 -10.70 1.36
C LYS A 484 -24.21 -10.15 1.80
N LYS A 485 -23.11 -10.66 1.22
CA LYS A 485 -21.76 -10.12 1.51
C LYS A 485 -21.61 -8.66 1.06
N ILE A 486 -22.16 -8.35 -0.12
CA ILE A 486 -22.13 -6.99 -0.67
C ILE A 486 -22.89 -6.03 0.25
N GLU A 487 -24.07 -6.40 0.72
CA GLU A 487 -24.87 -5.58 1.63
C GLU A 487 -24.19 -5.38 2.99
N GLU A 488 -23.63 -6.44 3.57
CA GLU A 488 -22.94 -6.39 4.87
C GLU A 488 -21.68 -5.50 4.86
N ALA A 489 -21.01 -5.37 3.71
CA ALA A 489 -19.72 -4.68 3.59
C ALA A 489 -19.67 -3.72 2.40
N ARG A 490 -20.79 -3.07 2.05
CA ARG A 490 -20.95 -2.34 0.78
C ARG A 490 -19.86 -1.32 0.46
N SER A 491 -19.37 -0.60 1.47
CA SER A 491 -18.30 0.41 1.31
C SER A 491 -16.94 -0.17 0.92
N GLN A 492 -16.76 -1.50 0.95
CA GLN A 492 -15.52 -2.18 0.54
C GLN A 492 -15.57 -2.66 -0.91
N TYR A 493 -16.77 -2.72 -1.50
CA TYR A 493 -17.00 -3.20 -2.85
C TYR A 493 -17.03 -2.03 -3.83
N THR A 494 -16.56 -2.27 -5.05
CA THR A 494 -16.55 -1.27 -6.13
C THR A 494 -17.39 -1.77 -7.28
N ASP A 495 -18.22 -0.89 -7.82
CA ASP A 495 -18.98 -1.17 -9.03
C ASP A 495 -18.13 -0.76 -10.24
N ILE A 496 -18.10 -1.61 -11.26
CA ILE A 496 -17.26 -1.43 -12.44
C ILE A 496 -18.01 -1.84 -13.72
N LYS A 497 -17.64 -1.24 -14.84
CA LYS A 497 -18.01 -1.66 -16.20
C LYS A 497 -16.74 -1.93 -17.00
N PRO A 498 -16.17 -3.15 -16.91
CA PRO A 498 -14.94 -3.48 -17.62
C PRO A 498 -15.20 -3.77 -19.10
N ILE A 499 -14.20 -3.50 -19.94
CA ILE A 499 -14.16 -3.99 -21.32
C ILE A 499 -13.60 -5.42 -21.36
N THR A 500 -13.98 -6.18 -22.37
CA THR A 500 -13.56 -7.57 -22.58
C THR A 500 -12.13 -7.67 -23.17
N LYS A 501 -11.65 -8.90 -23.37
CA LYS A 501 -10.39 -9.18 -24.08
C LYS A 501 -10.58 -8.98 -25.60
N ASN A 502 -9.48 -8.82 -26.33
CA ASN A 502 -9.43 -8.57 -27.78
C ASN A 502 -9.99 -7.21 -28.23
N VAL A 503 -10.14 -6.26 -27.31
CA VAL A 503 -10.50 -4.88 -27.64
C VAL A 503 -9.24 -4.10 -28.04
N SER A 504 -9.29 -3.39 -29.16
CA SER A 504 -8.11 -2.72 -29.73
C SER A 504 -8.23 -1.20 -29.68
N PHE A 505 -7.11 -0.54 -29.40
CA PHE A 505 -7.03 0.91 -29.25
C PHE A 505 -5.82 1.47 -30.00
N ASP A 506 -6.01 2.57 -30.73
CA ASP A 506 -4.93 3.26 -31.43
C ASP A 506 -4.52 4.54 -30.69
N PHE A 507 -3.21 4.71 -30.48
CA PHE A 507 -2.62 5.91 -29.88
C PHE A 507 -1.27 6.24 -30.52
N THR A 508 -0.74 7.42 -30.21
CA THR A 508 0.55 7.88 -30.71
C THR A 508 1.42 8.37 -29.56
N ILE A 509 2.69 7.97 -29.58
CA ILE A 509 3.75 8.52 -28.73
C ILE A 509 4.54 9.51 -29.58
N CYS A 510 4.45 10.81 -29.27
CA CYS A 510 5.30 11.85 -29.88
C CYS A 510 6.51 12.09 -28.98
N PHE A 511 7.67 12.32 -29.56
CA PHE A 511 8.89 12.59 -28.81
C PHE A 511 9.80 13.58 -29.52
N GLU A 512 10.57 14.32 -28.73
CA GLU A 512 11.45 15.39 -29.22
C GLU A 512 12.84 15.31 -28.60
N ASN A 513 13.87 15.49 -29.44
CA ASN A 513 15.28 15.54 -29.05
C ASN A 513 15.72 14.40 -28.11
N LEU A 514 15.23 13.17 -28.29
CA LEU A 514 15.70 12.03 -27.50
C LEU A 514 17.07 11.57 -28.00
N SER A 515 17.98 11.23 -27.08
CA SER A 515 19.22 10.54 -27.46
C SER A 515 18.92 9.12 -27.97
N ALA A 516 19.91 8.48 -28.57
CA ALA A 516 19.78 7.08 -28.99
C ALA A 516 19.52 6.14 -27.79
N VAL A 517 20.12 6.43 -26.63
CA VAL A 517 19.89 5.68 -25.38
C VAL A 517 18.45 5.89 -24.89
N GLU A 518 17.97 7.13 -24.88
CA GLU A 518 16.61 7.49 -24.42
C GLU A 518 15.52 6.91 -25.33
N LEU A 519 15.69 7.01 -26.65
CA LEU A 519 14.80 6.37 -27.62
C LEU A 519 14.89 4.84 -27.51
N GLY A 520 16.09 4.31 -27.30
CA GLY A 520 16.33 2.88 -27.04
C GLY A 520 15.54 2.36 -25.85
N ALA A 521 15.46 3.11 -24.76
CA ALA A 521 14.66 2.74 -23.58
C ALA A 521 13.16 2.59 -23.91
N LEU A 522 12.57 3.54 -24.66
CA LEU A 522 11.18 3.44 -25.12
C LEU A 522 10.97 2.25 -26.06
N LEU A 523 11.87 2.08 -27.03
CA LEU A 523 11.79 1.00 -28.02
C LEU A 523 11.96 -0.38 -27.37
N TRP A 524 12.75 -0.49 -26.31
CA TRP A 524 12.94 -1.73 -25.57
C TRP A 524 11.65 -2.19 -24.89
N VAL A 525 10.92 -1.26 -24.26
CA VAL A 525 9.60 -1.57 -23.66
C VAL A 525 8.57 -1.94 -24.73
N LEU A 526 8.56 -1.25 -25.86
CA LEU A 526 7.67 -1.58 -26.99
C LEU A 526 8.04 -2.93 -27.63
N TYR A 527 9.32 -3.28 -27.68
CA TYR A 527 9.79 -4.59 -28.13
C TYR A 527 9.25 -5.70 -27.24
N LEU A 528 9.28 -5.53 -25.91
CA LEU A 528 8.63 -6.47 -24.99
C LEU A 528 7.12 -6.53 -25.20
N ALA A 529 6.46 -5.38 -25.33
CA ALA A 529 5.00 -5.30 -25.45
C ALA A 529 4.46 -5.93 -26.75
N ALA A 530 5.28 -5.99 -27.80
CA ALA A 530 4.96 -6.67 -29.06
C ALA A 530 5.23 -8.19 -29.02
N SER A 531 5.99 -8.68 -28.04
CA SER A 531 6.32 -10.09 -27.91
C SER A 531 5.10 -10.92 -27.47
N PRO A 532 4.87 -12.12 -28.05
CA PRO A 532 3.81 -13.00 -27.57
C PRO A 532 4.07 -13.53 -26.15
N ILE A 533 5.31 -13.41 -25.65
CA ILE A 533 5.74 -13.95 -24.34
C ILE A 533 5.34 -13.02 -23.18
N TYR A 534 5.22 -11.71 -23.44
CA TYR A 534 5.05 -10.70 -22.40
C TYR A 534 3.79 -9.87 -22.59
N ARG A 535 3.22 -9.40 -21.49
CA ARG A 535 2.14 -8.40 -21.50
C ARG A 535 2.48 -7.27 -20.55
N LEU A 536 2.10 -6.05 -20.89
CA LEU A 536 2.13 -4.93 -19.94
C LEU A 536 0.84 -4.92 -19.10
N SER A 537 0.85 -4.24 -17.95
CA SER A 537 -0.30 -4.17 -17.04
C SER A 537 -0.86 -2.76 -16.91
N LEU A 538 -2.15 -2.59 -17.22
CA LEU A 538 -2.85 -1.31 -17.25
C LEU A 538 -4.15 -1.35 -16.40
N GLY A 539 -4.62 -0.21 -15.91
CA GLY A 539 -5.92 -0.11 -15.22
C GLY A 539 -5.95 -0.58 -13.76
N MET A 540 -7.15 -0.64 -13.17
CA MET A 540 -7.35 -0.77 -11.72
C MET A 540 -7.58 -2.21 -11.23
N GLY A 541 -7.97 -3.14 -12.11
CA GLY A 541 -8.33 -4.52 -11.75
C GLY A 541 -7.18 -5.54 -11.71
N LYS A 542 -5.92 -5.08 -11.66
CA LYS A 542 -4.73 -5.94 -11.73
C LYS A 542 -4.71 -7.09 -10.71
N PRO A 543 -5.11 -6.91 -9.43
CA PRO A 543 -5.17 -8.02 -8.47
C PRO A 543 -6.12 -9.16 -8.87
N LEU A 544 -7.12 -8.85 -9.71
CA LEU A 544 -8.11 -9.80 -10.23
C LEU A 544 -7.66 -10.42 -11.56
N GLY A 545 -6.48 -10.06 -12.07
CA GLY A 545 -5.94 -10.53 -13.36
C GLY A 545 -6.38 -9.70 -14.56
N MET A 546 -7.01 -8.55 -14.33
CA MET A 546 -7.41 -7.63 -15.40
C MET A 546 -6.24 -6.75 -15.85
N GLY A 547 -6.32 -6.25 -17.07
CA GLY A 547 -5.44 -5.22 -17.61
C GLY A 547 -4.15 -5.71 -18.28
N ALA A 548 -4.04 -6.98 -18.63
CA ALA A 548 -2.98 -7.47 -19.50
C ALA A 548 -3.18 -6.96 -20.94
N VAL A 549 -2.15 -6.33 -21.51
CA VAL A 549 -2.20 -5.74 -22.86
C VAL A 549 -0.95 -6.06 -23.66
N GLU A 550 -1.12 -6.25 -24.96
CA GLU A 550 -0.04 -6.25 -25.96
C GLU A 550 -0.07 -4.95 -26.76
N ILE A 551 1.08 -4.55 -27.30
CA ILE A 551 1.21 -3.32 -28.07
C ILE A 551 2.10 -3.59 -29.27
N SER A 552 1.54 -3.42 -30.46
CA SER A 552 2.32 -3.31 -31.70
C SER A 552 2.63 -1.84 -31.98
N SER A 553 3.77 -1.58 -32.62
CA SER A 553 4.24 -0.19 -32.81
C SER A 553 5.04 -0.01 -34.09
N GLN A 554 4.87 1.15 -34.72
CA GLN A 554 5.62 1.60 -35.90
C GLN A 554 6.30 2.95 -35.62
N LEU A 555 7.62 3.00 -35.73
CA LEU A 555 8.44 4.20 -35.55
C LEU A 555 8.46 5.03 -36.84
N SER A 556 8.36 6.36 -36.70
CA SER A 556 8.59 7.32 -37.77
C SER A 556 9.42 8.49 -37.25
N LEU A 557 10.56 8.75 -37.89
CA LEU A 557 11.42 9.88 -37.57
C LEU A 557 11.11 11.07 -38.48
N THR A 558 11.20 12.27 -37.93
CA THR A 558 10.96 13.51 -38.67
C THR A 558 12.28 14.17 -39.05
N ASN A 559 12.46 14.44 -40.34
CA ASN A 559 13.39 15.45 -40.84
C ASN A 559 12.69 16.81 -40.79
N ARG A 560 13.05 17.62 -39.79
CA ARG A 560 12.40 18.91 -39.53
C ARG A 560 12.71 19.94 -40.60
N GLU A 561 13.93 19.96 -41.14
CA GLU A 561 14.29 20.82 -42.27
C GLU A 561 13.36 20.56 -43.45
N LYS A 562 13.27 19.32 -43.94
CA LYS A 562 12.35 18.95 -45.03
C LYS A 562 10.89 19.30 -44.72
N ARG A 563 10.44 19.13 -43.48
CA ARG A 563 9.07 19.43 -43.05
C ARG A 563 8.74 20.92 -43.15
N TYR A 564 9.70 21.80 -42.86
CA TYR A 564 9.47 23.24 -42.80
C TYR A 564 9.99 24.00 -44.01
N CYS A 565 10.80 23.38 -44.89
CA CYS A 565 11.21 23.95 -46.17
C CYS A 565 10.11 23.91 -47.24
N HIS A 566 9.16 22.98 -47.14
CA HIS A 566 8.04 22.84 -48.08
C HIS A 566 6.74 22.59 -47.34
N LEU A 567 5.63 23.17 -47.83
CA LEU A 567 4.29 22.94 -47.26
C LEU A 567 3.65 21.65 -47.80
N PHE A 568 3.88 21.36 -49.08
CA PHE A 568 3.27 20.24 -49.81
C PHE A 568 4.33 19.33 -50.43
N GLN A 569 4.02 18.05 -50.52
CA GLN A 569 4.78 17.04 -51.27
C GLN A 569 3.78 16.24 -52.13
N ASP A 570 3.97 16.26 -53.44
CA ASP A 570 3.04 15.71 -54.44
C ASP A 570 1.59 16.23 -54.24
N ILE A 571 0.69 15.37 -53.78
CA ILE A 571 -0.73 15.69 -53.53
C ILE A 571 -1.07 15.86 -52.04
N GLY A 572 -0.07 15.86 -51.16
CA GLY A 572 -0.25 15.85 -49.71
C GLY A 572 0.62 16.85 -48.96
N TRP A 573 0.49 16.86 -47.64
CA TRP A 573 1.35 17.65 -46.76
C TRP A 573 2.77 17.10 -46.77
N ALA A 574 3.78 17.98 -46.82
CA ALA A 574 5.16 17.60 -46.58
C ALA A 574 5.34 17.27 -45.09
N THR A 575 5.18 16.00 -44.72
CA THR A 575 5.22 15.57 -43.31
C THR A 575 6.65 15.57 -42.73
N GLY A 576 7.65 15.59 -43.61
CA GLY A 576 9.07 15.44 -43.29
C GLY A 576 9.41 14.04 -42.75
N GLU A 577 8.57 13.04 -42.97
CA GLU A 577 8.87 11.67 -42.57
C GLU A 577 10.09 11.16 -43.34
N LYS A 578 11.07 10.58 -42.63
CA LYS A 578 12.30 10.07 -43.25
C LYS A 578 11.99 8.80 -44.04
N ASN A 579 11.76 8.95 -45.35
CA ASN A 579 11.53 7.82 -46.28
C ASN A 579 12.83 7.10 -46.71
N HIS A 580 14.01 7.71 -46.48
CA HIS A 580 15.32 7.18 -46.91
C HIS A 580 16.18 6.61 -45.78
N VAL A 581 15.68 6.59 -44.54
CA VAL A 581 16.42 5.98 -43.42
C VAL A 581 15.84 4.61 -43.18
N ASP A 582 16.72 3.60 -43.09
CA ASP A 582 16.31 2.29 -42.60
C ASP A 582 15.93 2.42 -41.12
N ILE A 583 14.64 2.59 -40.86
CA ILE A 583 14.07 2.70 -39.51
C ILE A 583 14.38 1.45 -38.68
N ASN A 584 14.58 0.28 -39.32
CA ASN A 584 14.97 -0.93 -38.60
C ASN A 584 16.41 -0.82 -38.11
N GLU A 585 17.33 -0.32 -38.92
CA GLU A 585 18.72 -0.09 -38.51
C GLU A 585 18.79 0.89 -37.34
N VAL A 586 18.09 2.03 -37.42
CA VAL A 586 18.04 3.00 -36.32
C VAL A 586 17.43 2.39 -35.05
N LYS A 587 16.36 1.58 -35.20
CA LYS A 587 15.75 0.87 -34.08
C LYS A 587 16.74 -0.07 -33.41
N GLN A 588 17.51 -0.85 -34.17
CA GLN A 588 18.51 -1.77 -33.62
C GLN A 588 19.67 -1.01 -32.95
N ASP A 589 20.17 0.06 -33.57
CA ASP A 589 21.23 0.90 -32.99
C ASP A 589 20.79 1.51 -31.65
N CYS A 590 19.59 2.09 -31.58
CA CYS A 590 19.06 2.66 -30.34
C CYS A 590 18.89 1.59 -29.24
N LEU A 591 18.35 0.41 -29.59
CA LEU A 591 18.20 -0.70 -28.66
C LEU A 591 19.55 -1.17 -28.10
N GLN A 592 20.55 -1.32 -28.98
CA GLN A 592 21.89 -1.74 -28.60
C GLN A 592 22.57 -0.70 -27.71
N LYS A 593 22.53 0.58 -28.10
CA LYS A 593 23.06 1.69 -27.28
C LYS A 593 22.43 1.77 -25.91
N PHE A 594 21.12 1.53 -25.81
CA PHE A 594 20.45 1.47 -24.50
C PHE A 594 20.95 0.29 -23.65
N GLU A 595 21.00 -0.93 -24.19
CA GLU A 595 21.50 -2.09 -23.42
C GLU A 595 22.96 -1.88 -23.00
N ASP A 596 23.84 -1.43 -23.92
CA ASP A 596 25.25 -1.18 -23.64
C ASP A 596 25.44 -0.10 -22.58
N TYR A 597 24.67 0.99 -22.66
CA TYR A 597 24.76 2.09 -21.69
C TYR A 597 24.37 1.63 -20.29
N ILE A 598 23.27 0.87 -20.14
CA ILE A 598 22.85 0.32 -18.85
C ILE A 598 23.88 -0.68 -18.33
N LEU A 599 24.35 -1.62 -19.15
CA LEU A 599 25.30 -2.66 -18.74
C LEU A 599 26.66 -2.08 -18.35
N HIS A 600 27.16 -1.09 -19.09
CA HIS A 600 28.38 -0.37 -18.74
C HIS A 600 28.31 0.25 -17.34
N HIS A 601 27.18 0.89 -17.01
CA HIS A 601 26.98 1.50 -15.70
C HIS A 601 26.57 0.51 -14.62
N THR A 602 26.18 -0.72 -14.96
CA THR A 602 25.64 -1.72 -14.02
C THR A 602 26.57 -2.91 -13.84
N ASP A 603 26.46 -3.90 -14.71
CA ASP A 603 27.31 -5.10 -14.74
C ASP A 603 27.86 -5.32 -16.16
N PRO A 604 29.09 -4.84 -16.46
CA PRO A 604 29.66 -4.91 -17.80
C PRO A 604 30.06 -6.33 -18.21
N LYS A 605 29.97 -7.32 -17.32
CA LYS A 605 30.25 -8.73 -17.66
C LYS A 605 29.09 -9.38 -18.41
N LEU A 606 27.88 -8.85 -18.26
CA LEU A 606 26.70 -9.33 -18.95
C LEU A 606 26.62 -8.72 -20.36
N LYS A 607 26.11 -9.50 -21.32
CA LYS A 607 25.99 -9.06 -22.72
C LYS A 607 24.61 -8.52 -23.07
N ARG A 608 23.58 -8.90 -22.32
CA ARG A 608 22.19 -8.56 -22.58
C ARG A 608 21.53 -8.08 -21.32
N LEU A 609 20.68 -7.05 -21.44
CA LEU A 609 19.92 -6.55 -20.30
C LEU A 609 18.98 -7.62 -19.72
N HIS A 610 18.51 -8.54 -20.56
CA HIS A 610 17.70 -9.70 -20.20
C HIS A 610 18.39 -10.66 -19.21
N ASP A 611 19.73 -10.65 -19.15
CA ASP A 611 20.49 -11.58 -18.30
C ASP A 611 20.64 -11.09 -16.86
N VAL A 612 20.41 -9.81 -16.62
CA VAL A 612 20.48 -9.17 -15.31
C VAL A 612 19.43 -9.77 -14.36
N PRO A 613 19.78 -10.26 -13.16
CA PRO A 613 18.84 -10.89 -12.22
C PRO A 613 17.58 -10.05 -11.90
N ARG A 614 17.76 -8.74 -11.70
CA ARG A 614 16.67 -7.78 -11.48
C ARG A 614 15.73 -7.68 -12.69
N ILE A 615 16.28 -7.68 -13.90
CA ILE A 615 15.50 -7.64 -15.14
C ILE A 615 14.82 -8.99 -15.40
N LYS A 616 15.46 -10.12 -15.10
CA LYS A 616 14.80 -11.44 -15.11
C LYS A 616 13.58 -11.48 -14.21
N SER A 617 13.67 -10.86 -13.04
CA SER A 617 12.53 -10.72 -12.11
C SER A 617 11.39 -9.91 -12.74
N LEU A 618 11.68 -8.77 -13.39
CA LEU A 618 10.69 -8.00 -14.15
C LEU A 618 10.07 -8.85 -15.28
N LEU A 619 10.88 -9.48 -16.12
CA LEU A 619 10.41 -10.26 -17.27
C LEU A 619 9.52 -11.42 -16.83
N GLY A 620 9.84 -12.08 -15.72
CA GLY A 620 8.97 -13.12 -15.17
C GLY A 620 7.64 -12.59 -14.65
N MET A 621 7.61 -11.38 -14.07
CA MET A 621 6.35 -10.70 -13.71
C MET A 621 5.52 -10.32 -14.94
N LEU A 622 6.16 -10.00 -16.06
CA LEU A 622 5.50 -9.64 -17.33
C LEU A 622 5.11 -10.85 -18.19
N GLN A 623 5.54 -12.06 -17.81
CA GLN A 623 5.27 -13.28 -18.57
C GLN A 623 3.76 -13.52 -18.74
N TRP A 624 3.36 -13.99 -19.91
CA TRP A 624 1.99 -14.36 -20.26
C TRP A 624 1.92 -15.84 -20.65
N PRO A 625 0.98 -16.66 -20.10
CA PRO A 625 -0.13 -16.29 -19.20
C PRO A 625 0.27 -16.01 -17.74
N GLY A 626 1.56 -16.06 -17.39
CA GLY A 626 2.08 -15.77 -16.05
C GLY A 626 2.38 -17.05 -15.26
N VAL A 627 2.26 -16.97 -13.94
CA VAL A 627 2.49 -18.12 -13.04
C VAL A 627 1.18 -18.85 -12.75
N ALA A 628 1.27 -20.11 -12.29
CA ALA A 628 0.11 -20.92 -11.94
C ALA A 628 -0.84 -20.19 -10.97
N GLU A 629 -2.16 -20.38 -11.14
CA GLU A 629 -3.21 -19.65 -10.38
C GLU A 629 -3.00 -19.69 -8.87
N ASN A 630 -2.65 -20.85 -8.31
CA ASN A 630 -2.42 -21.00 -6.87
C ASN A 630 -1.20 -20.24 -6.33
N SER A 631 -0.29 -19.80 -7.21
CA SER A 631 0.89 -18.98 -6.88
C SER A 631 0.62 -17.47 -7.00
N SER A 632 -0.46 -17.06 -7.68
CA SER A 632 -0.83 -15.66 -7.95
C SER A 632 -2.28 -15.31 -7.60
N ARG A 633 -2.97 -16.19 -6.85
CA ARG A 633 -4.38 -16.02 -6.51
C ARG A 633 -4.64 -14.75 -5.69
N TYR A 634 -5.90 -14.33 -5.73
CA TYR A 634 -6.39 -13.27 -4.86
C TYR A 634 -6.21 -13.63 -3.37
N MET A 635 -5.88 -12.63 -2.55
CA MET A 635 -5.60 -12.83 -1.12
C MET A 635 -6.91 -12.92 -0.33
N GLU A 636 -7.20 -14.11 0.19
CA GLU A 636 -8.36 -14.36 1.04
C GLU A 636 -7.91 -14.41 2.50
N ILE A 637 -8.50 -13.57 3.36
CA ILE A 637 -8.18 -13.61 4.80
C ILE A 637 -8.58 -14.97 5.37
N GLU A 638 -9.78 -15.43 5.07
CA GLU A 638 -10.31 -16.72 5.51
C GLU A 638 -10.59 -17.60 4.30
N ARG A 639 -9.80 -18.67 4.15
CA ARG A 639 -9.96 -19.62 3.03
C ARG A 639 -10.55 -20.93 3.53
N LYS A 640 -11.42 -21.53 2.70
CA LYS A 640 -12.07 -22.83 2.94
C LYS A 640 -11.63 -23.93 1.95
N GLN A 641 -10.87 -23.56 0.91
CA GLN A 641 -10.48 -24.44 -0.19
C GLN A 641 -8.97 -24.67 -0.18
N GLN A 642 -8.53 -25.89 -0.53
CA GLN A 642 -7.12 -26.18 -0.69
C GLN A 642 -6.62 -25.72 -2.08
N PRO A 643 -5.31 -25.41 -2.25
CA PRO A 643 -4.31 -25.32 -1.19
C PRO A 643 -4.50 -24.08 -0.31
N CYS A 644 -4.05 -24.17 0.94
CA CYS A 644 -3.94 -23.04 1.86
C CYS A 644 -2.47 -22.77 2.25
N ILE A 645 -2.18 -21.57 2.75
CA ILE A 645 -0.81 -21.21 3.20
C ILE A 645 -0.46 -22.00 4.47
N GLY A 646 0.66 -22.72 4.41
CA GLY A 646 1.18 -23.52 5.53
C GLY A 646 0.54 -24.91 5.66
N GLU A 647 1.14 -25.75 6.51
CA GLU A 647 0.54 -27.01 6.96
C GLU A 647 -0.57 -26.70 7.97
N LEU A 648 -1.70 -26.16 7.50
CA LEU A 648 -2.89 -26.05 8.34
C LEU A 648 -3.43 -27.47 8.55
N GLY A 649 -2.90 -28.14 9.58
CA GLY A 649 -3.39 -29.42 10.04
C GLY A 649 -4.90 -29.34 10.28
N ILE A 650 -5.58 -30.47 10.15
CA ILE A 650 -7.04 -30.62 10.24
C ILE A 650 -7.65 -30.00 11.53
N GLY A 651 -6.83 -29.68 12.55
CA GLY A 651 -7.21 -28.99 13.80
C GLY A 651 -6.93 -27.47 13.90
N GLU A 652 -6.29 -26.82 12.92
CA GLU A 652 -6.08 -25.34 12.90
C GLU A 652 -7.20 -24.57 12.16
N LEU A 653 -8.19 -25.29 11.62
CA LEU A 653 -9.43 -24.68 11.15
C LEU A 653 -10.13 -24.01 12.35
N GLY A 654 -10.40 -22.71 12.27
CA GLY A 654 -11.14 -21.99 13.31
C GLY A 654 -12.53 -22.62 13.53
N LYS A 655 -13.24 -22.20 14.60
CA LYS A 655 -14.56 -22.75 15.02
C LYS A 655 -15.63 -22.90 13.92
N ASN A 656 -15.43 -22.30 12.74
CA ASN A 656 -16.33 -22.33 11.59
C ASN A 656 -15.75 -23.05 10.35
N GLY A 657 -14.70 -23.85 10.48
CA GLY A 657 -14.05 -24.54 9.35
C GLY A 657 -13.28 -23.60 8.41
N LYS A 658 -12.78 -22.47 8.93
CA LYS A 658 -12.05 -21.45 8.15
C LYS A 658 -10.63 -21.29 8.68
N ALA A 659 -9.65 -21.24 7.78
CA ALA A 659 -8.27 -20.93 8.16
C ALA A 659 -7.94 -19.47 7.83
N ASN A 660 -7.36 -18.75 8.80
CA ASN A 660 -6.75 -17.44 8.52
C ASN A 660 -5.32 -17.64 8.04
N GLU A 661 -5.14 -17.61 6.72
CA GLU A 661 -3.88 -17.91 6.04
C GLU A 661 -2.73 -16.96 6.42
N TYR A 662 -3.07 -15.74 6.87
CA TYR A 662 -2.10 -14.68 7.15
C TYR A 662 -1.91 -14.44 8.65
N LYS A 663 -2.52 -15.26 9.51
CA LYS A 663 -2.45 -15.13 10.97
C LYS A 663 -1.02 -15.15 11.50
N LYS A 664 -0.19 -16.06 11.00
CA LYS A 664 1.21 -16.27 11.38
C LYS A 664 2.21 -15.42 10.57
N ARG A 665 1.72 -14.35 9.92
CA ARG A 665 2.50 -13.43 9.09
C ARG A 665 3.48 -14.16 8.14
N PRO A 666 2.98 -14.99 7.23
CA PRO A 666 3.84 -15.63 6.25
C PRO A 666 4.57 -14.57 5.41
N VAL A 667 5.79 -14.89 4.98
CA VAL A 667 6.67 -14.00 4.22
C VAL A 667 6.43 -14.21 2.73
N LEU A 668 6.30 -13.12 1.98
CA LEU A 668 6.12 -13.20 0.53
C LEU A 668 7.46 -13.55 -0.15
N PRO A 669 7.56 -14.66 -0.90
CA PRO A 669 8.79 -15.05 -1.57
C PRO A 669 9.24 -14.02 -2.61
N THR A 670 10.50 -14.08 -3.05
CA THR A 670 10.97 -13.26 -4.18
C THR A 670 10.24 -13.69 -5.47
N SER A 671 10.10 -12.77 -6.43
CA SER A 671 9.55 -13.09 -7.75
C SER A 671 10.37 -14.19 -8.43
N SER A 672 11.70 -14.13 -8.31
CA SER A 672 12.62 -15.17 -8.77
C SER A 672 12.34 -16.55 -8.15
N GLN A 673 12.08 -16.64 -6.85
CA GLN A 673 11.71 -17.92 -6.20
C GLN A 673 10.39 -18.46 -6.77
N VAL A 674 9.36 -17.61 -6.88
CA VAL A 674 8.05 -18.02 -7.44
C VAL A 674 8.20 -18.55 -8.86
N ILE A 675 9.00 -17.89 -9.70
CA ILE A 675 9.25 -18.31 -11.09
C ILE A 675 9.96 -19.66 -11.14
N LYS A 676 11.02 -19.84 -10.35
CA LYS A 676 11.76 -21.12 -10.26
C LYS A 676 10.84 -22.27 -9.85
N ASP A 677 9.98 -22.05 -8.87
CA ASP A 677 9.05 -23.08 -8.39
C ASP A 677 7.96 -23.38 -9.42
N ASN A 678 7.48 -22.37 -10.14
CA ASN A 678 6.53 -22.57 -11.24
C ASN A 678 7.14 -23.41 -12.37
N GLN A 679 8.41 -23.18 -12.71
CA GLN A 679 9.13 -23.99 -13.71
C GLN A 679 9.28 -25.44 -13.26
N LYS A 680 9.64 -25.70 -11.99
CA LYS A 680 9.74 -27.07 -11.45
C LYS A 680 8.43 -27.85 -11.53
N ARG A 681 7.28 -27.18 -11.32
CA ARG A 681 5.94 -27.80 -11.42
C ARG A 681 5.54 -28.15 -12.86
N ASN A 682 6.11 -27.46 -13.85
CA ASN A 682 5.84 -27.68 -15.27
C ASN A 682 6.75 -28.74 -15.93
N TYR A 683 7.71 -29.32 -15.20
CA TYR A 683 8.45 -30.51 -15.67
C TYR A 683 7.72 -31.80 -15.24
N PRO A 684 7.27 -32.66 -16.17
CA PRO A 684 6.73 -33.96 -15.83
C PRO A 684 7.88 -34.84 -15.33
N GLY A 685 7.91 -35.13 -14.02
CA GLY A 685 8.91 -36.06 -13.45
C GLY A 685 9.29 -35.85 -11.99
N SER A 686 8.86 -34.76 -11.33
CA SER A 686 9.08 -34.62 -9.88
C SER A 686 7.93 -35.27 -9.10
N PRO A 687 8.19 -36.26 -8.22
CA PRO A 687 7.15 -36.79 -7.36
C PRO A 687 6.63 -35.68 -6.43
N PRO A 688 5.35 -35.73 -6.02
CA PRO A 688 4.85 -34.78 -5.03
C PRO A 688 5.72 -34.84 -3.77
N PRO A 689 5.95 -33.71 -3.08
CA PRO A 689 6.68 -33.71 -1.83
C PRO A 689 6.00 -34.68 -0.88
N SER A 690 6.77 -35.69 -0.43
CA SER A 690 6.30 -36.76 0.44
C SER A 690 5.69 -36.13 1.69
N SER A 691 4.40 -36.37 1.90
CA SER A 691 3.79 -36.27 3.22
C SER A 691 4.56 -37.19 4.15
N GLY A 692 5.33 -36.61 5.07
CA GLY A 692 6.02 -37.33 6.15
C GLY A 692 4.99 -37.91 7.13
N GLY A 693 4.26 -38.93 6.70
CA GLY A 693 3.48 -39.80 7.55
C GLY A 693 4.42 -40.76 8.23
N GLY A 694 4.55 -40.63 9.55
CA GLY A 694 5.34 -41.54 10.36
C GLY A 694 4.91 -43.00 10.14
N SER A 695 5.89 -43.88 9.96
CA SER A 695 5.71 -45.29 10.19
C SER A 695 6.76 -45.81 11.17
N ASN A 696 6.22 -46.56 12.11
CA ASN A 696 6.79 -47.38 13.15
C ASN A 696 8.26 -47.83 13.03
N ARG A 697 8.92 -47.76 14.20
CA ARG A 697 9.75 -48.81 14.82
C ARG A 697 10.16 -49.96 13.90
N ALA A 698 11.45 -50.02 13.57
CA ALA A 698 12.14 -51.28 13.35
C ALA A 698 13.52 -51.20 14.00
N ALA A 699 13.75 -52.15 14.91
CA ALA A 699 14.92 -52.29 15.74
C ALA A 699 16.17 -52.60 14.90
N TRP A 700 17.28 -51.97 15.29
CA TRP A 700 18.61 -52.37 14.87
C TRP A 700 18.99 -53.67 15.59
N GLN A 701 19.11 -54.76 14.82
CA GLN A 701 20.00 -55.87 15.17
C GLN A 701 20.88 -56.19 13.94
N ARG A 702 22.19 -56.09 14.14
CA ARG A 702 23.22 -56.76 13.32
C ARG A 702 23.62 -58.07 14.05
N PRO A 703 24.50 -58.91 13.48
CA PRO A 703 24.26 -59.83 12.38
C PRO A 703 24.61 -61.29 12.78
N LYS A 704 24.08 -62.27 12.05
CA LYS A 704 24.78 -63.49 11.64
C LYS A 704 24.10 -64.05 10.39
#